data_AF-A0A8J6EAU8-F1
#
_entry.id   AF-A0A8J6EAU8-F1
#
_cell.length_a   1.000
_cell.length_b   1.000
_cell.length_c   1.000
_cell.angle_alpha   90.00
_cell.angle_beta   90.00
_cell.angle_gamma   90.00
#
_symmetry.space_group_name_H-M   'P 1'
#
loop_
_entity.id
_entity.type
_entity.pdbx_description
1 polymer ?
#
loop_
_entity_poly.entity_id
_entity_poly.type
_entity_poly.pdbx_seq_one_letter_code
_entity_poly.pdbx_strand_id
1 'polypeptide(L)'
;MRLSLSIAIVFALLATVFSQMTIPTSTSNNADIDTIVAALEKVLADFHVSTDIQTCIQDADTIYDAFETFAKDFGRKNYESAVSDLSSALTDLSNGIADCKLEEVSSVFTQFAALLKTATVDLNKGLEIYIDGQNIAHTLENLYNDWESKNLDGFASDVSTLVGYLLPLIKCTSTDCQLAAGLLRVLDVIAKDFSPCVADIEKAGTQLRNAATQWDRSQYQEAVSTFATGLRILGGAASDCGLVDLSSLITTEAQQLFGADIKLGSTVKVLVNDVDIADHIYDAVKALEAHDYVKFGTLCGTIVAEIRASSCTSEACIVIEGILDGANIFFPDLSKCSKDLEDGYDDIKTGFATITGGHIATGIQDVATGLDKLGDAVQDCELPELAQLIQTEASHLTKADVSGIGKYAKIIVKGVDIYQDVYKASEDLANHDFAGAGQAIGDFLSQIRGASCKSEGCQLVVGLLEALNIVLPDLETCESDFDSAFTQFKNGVASAKAEQWSATIKDFSNGLQEVSNGISDCHIEQLAELFDQEASHIKGSKVSEVEGVIKILIGGLDLFDDIDDSYKAFEKGNYKDFGYDLGNVVSALRSIGCTSRGCKFAEGILSAVGEAIVDFAPCASTLEQAMTAFEQGVKYIEEEKWDAALKSFNVGLEDVASASKTCLIPHLEDDLNNFAKLFKLGKTEGVTGDLKLLVAGINIFEDLQSAAANFKNGDYAAFGQTLGSIMSVIKSDLDTNCDNDEWCLLLQGAVQGLNLILPNVHQCKHDGQTVWNDLVEAYDAHKSNDYKDAVKDIANAMDEFKALVSDCQLEELADLILKLVGDLTGASVSWWEKLVKIVIHGIDIADDVIDLVEDVESSNVFGVGIDVAKLVKILLL
;
A
#
# COMPACT_ATOMS: atom_id res chain seq x y z
N MET A 1 -11.04 -75.94 -10.73
CA MET A 1 -12.45 -75.56 -11.02
C MET A 1 -13.27 -75.15 -9.79
N ARG A 2 -12.93 -75.55 -8.55
CA ARG A 2 -13.58 -75.04 -7.32
C ARG A 2 -13.00 -73.72 -6.77
N LEU A 3 -11.80 -73.32 -7.21
CA LEU A 3 -11.16 -72.07 -6.80
C LEU A 3 -11.69 -70.84 -7.55
N SER A 4 -12.11 -71.00 -8.81
CA SER A 4 -12.66 -69.91 -9.64
C SER A 4 -14.10 -69.54 -9.25
N LEU A 5 -14.87 -70.48 -8.71
CA LEU A 5 -16.25 -70.23 -8.26
C LEU A 5 -16.28 -69.50 -6.90
N SER A 6 -15.27 -69.71 -6.06
CA SER A 6 -15.19 -69.04 -4.74
C SER A 6 -14.76 -67.58 -4.88
N ILE A 7 -13.87 -67.27 -5.84
CA ILE A 7 -13.45 -65.89 -6.11
C ILE A 7 -14.58 -65.08 -6.78
N ALA A 8 -15.33 -65.69 -7.69
CA ALA A 8 -16.48 -65.03 -8.33
C ALA A 8 -17.62 -64.72 -7.33
N ILE A 9 -17.85 -65.58 -6.34
CA ILE A 9 -18.86 -65.35 -5.29
C ILE A 9 -18.40 -64.26 -4.31
N VAL A 10 -17.10 -64.17 -4.00
CA VAL A 10 -16.53 -63.10 -3.17
C VAL A 10 -16.60 -61.74 -3.89
N PHE A 11 -16.30 -61.69 -5.19
CA PHE A 11 -16.46 -60.45 -5.98
C PHE A 11 -17.92 -60.03 -6.18
N ALA A 12 -18.85 -60.98 -6.34
CA ALA A 12 -20.28 -60.67 -6.44
C ALA A 12 -20.89 -60.21 -5.11
N LEU A 13 -20.40 -60.73 -3.96
CA LEU A 13 -20.79 -60.27 -2.62
C LEU A 13 -20.17 -58.90 -2.28
N LEU A 14 -18.93 -58.63 -2.68
CA LEU A 14 -18.32 -57.30 -2.52
C LEU A 14 -19.00 -56.25 -3.40
N ALA A 15 -19.40 -56.60 -4.63
CA ALA A 15 -20.11 -55.68 -5.51
C ALA A 15 -21.54 -55.33 -5.03
N THR A 16 -22.18 -56.22 -4.24
CA THR A 16 -23.50 -55.93 -3.63
C THR A 16 -23.41 -55.22 -2.29
N VAL A 17 -22.29 -55.34 -1.57
CA VAL A 17 -22.02 -54.53 -0.37
C VAL A 17 -21.63 -53.10 -0.74
N PHE A 18 -20.90 -52.90 -1.85
CA PHE A 18 -20.55 -51.55 -2.33
C PHE A 18 -21.70 -50.81 -3.01
N SER A 19 -22.74 -51.49 -3.52
CA SER A 19 -23.91 -50.82 -4.12
C SER A 19 -25.00 -50.42 -3.11
N GLN A 20 -24.81 -50.72 -1.81
CA GLN A 20 -25.74 -50.36 -0.73
C GLN A 20 -25.10 -49.58 0.41
N MET A 21 -23.80 -49.25 0.32
CA MET A 21 -23.19 -48.21 1.15
C MET A 21 -23.40 -46.85 0.47
N THR A 22 -24.56 -46.23 0.71
CA THR A 22 -24.57 -44.76 0.76
C THR A 22 -23.62 -44.38 1.88
N ILE A 23 -22.41 -43.92 1.53
CA ILE A 23 -21.59 -43.13 2.44
C ILE A 23 -22.53 -42.02 2.94
N PRO A 24 -22.70 -41.82 4.25
CA PRO A 24 -23.42 -40.65 4.71
C PRO A 24 -22.67 -39.46 4.11
N THR A 25 -23.30 -38.74 3.19
CA THR A 25 -22.87 -37.39 2.84
C THR A 25 -22.71 -36.69 4.16
N SER A 26 -21.46 -36.41 4.52
CA SER A 26 -21.12 -35.44 5.54
C SER A 26 -21.92 -34.21 5.18
N THR A 27 -23.05 -33.98 5.83
CA THR A 27 -23.68 -32.67 5.79
C THR A 27 -22.69 -31.80 6.54
N SER A 28 -21.85 -31.07 5.81
CA SER A 28 -21.14 -29.94 6.39
C SER A 28 -22.18 -29.13 7.17
N ASN A 29 -21.80 -28.66 8.34
CA ASN A 29 -22.72 -27.85 9.12
C ASN A 29 -22.82 -26.53 8.33
N ASN A 30 -24.01 -25.94 8.17
CA ASN A 30 -24.12 -24.63 7.50
C ASN A 30 -23.11 -23.58 8.04
N ALA A 31 -22.71 -23.69 9.30
CA ALA A 31 -21.68 -22.86 9.93
C ALA A 31 -20.27 -22.97 9.28
N ASP A 32 -19.90 -24.13 8.73
CA ASP A 32 -18.60 -24.35 8.08
C ASP A 32 -18.59 -23.81 6.62
N ILE A 33 -19.76 -23.69 5.99
CA ILE A 33 -19.94 -23.01 4.69
C ILE A 33 -19.92 -21.49 4.87
N ASP A 34 -20.68 -20.98 5.86
CA ASP A 34 -20.70 -19.56 6.22
C ASP A 34 -19.29 -19.05 6.56
N THR A 35 -18.46 -19.94 7.11
CA THR A 35 -17.04 -19.72 7.41
C THR A 35 -16.20 -19.41 6.16
N ILE A 36 -16.32 -20.21 5.09
CA ILE A 36 -15.56 -19.99 3.85
C ILE A 36 -16.05 -18.73 3.14
N VAL A 37 -17.37 -18.51 3.16
CA VAL A 37 -17.98 -17.31 2.58
C VAL A 37 -17.45 -16.04 3.25
N ALA A 38 -17.42 -15.98 4.58
CA ALA A 38 -16.90 -14.82 5.30
C ALA A 38 -15.42 -14.55 5.00
N ALA A 39 -14.59 -15.60 4.95
CA ALA A 39 -13.18 -15.47 4.60
C ALA A 39 -13.00 -14.95 3.16
N LEU A 40 -13.83 -15.42 2.23
CA LEU A 40 -13.84 -14.96 0.85
C LEU A 40 -14.29 -13.52 0.68
N GLU A 41 -15.32 -13.09 1.40
CA GLU A 41 -15.79 -11.71 1.37
C GLU A 41 -14.68 -10.75 1.79
N LYS A 42 -13.83 -11.14 2.74
CA LYS A 42 -12.65 -10.37 3.16
C LYS A 42 -11.59 -10.30 2.06
N VAL A 43 -11.24 -11.43 1.44
CA VAL A 43 -10.32 -11.44 0.28
C VAL A 43 -10.89 -10.62 -0.88
N LEU A 44 -12.20 -10.69 -1.12
CA LEU A 44 -12.89 -9.92 -2.16
C LEU A 44 -12.94 -8.42 -1.88
N ALA A 45 -12.95 -8.02 -0.61
CA ALA A 45 -12.83 -6.62 -0.22
C ALA A 45 -11.51 -6.01 -0.71
N ASP A 46 -10.42 -6.79 -0.72
CA ASP A 46 -9.12 -6.37 -1.26
C ASP A 46 -9.14 -6.20 -2.80
N PHE A 47 -10.14 -6.81 -3.47
CA PHE A 47 -10.43 -6.60 -4.90
C PHE A 47 -11.51 -5.55 -5.15
N HIS A 48 -11.99 -4.86 -4.12
CA HIS A 48 -13.12 -3.91 -4.18
C HIS A 48 -14.41 -4.52 -4.75
N VAL A 49 -14.63 -5.81 -4.51
CA VAL A 49 -15.84 -6.51 -4.94
C VAL A 49 -16.84 -6.54 -3.78
N SER A 50 -17.93 -5.78 -3.86
CA SER A 50 -18.99 -5.72 -2.83
C SER A 50 -20.16 -6.70 -3.07
N THR A 51 -19.92 -7.77 -3.83
CA THR A 51 -20.99 -8.73 -4.18
C THR A 51 -21.22 -9.71 -3.03
N ASP A 52 -22.47 -9.85 -2.58
CA ASP A 52 -22.91 -10.92 -1.67
C ASP A 52 -22.69 -12.28 -2.34
N ILE A 53 -21.55 -12.91 -2.03
CA ILE A 53 -21.17 -14.17 -2.65
C ILE A 53 -21.97 -15.35 -2.12
N GLN A 54 -22.60 -15.20 -0.96
CA GLN A 54 -23.38 -16.26 -0.31
C GLN A 54 -24.53 -16.72 -1.23
N THR A 55 -25.03 -15.82 -2.07
CA THR A 55 -26.12 -16.09 -3.02
C THR A 55 -25.68 -16.75 -4.33
N CYS A 56 -24.39 -16.71 -4.67
CA CYS A 56 -23.89 -17.12 -5.98
C CYS A 56 -22.77 -18.17 -5.94
N ILE A 57 -22.15 -18.41 -4.77
CA ILE A 57 -21.14 -19.46 -4.62
C ILE A 57 -21.79 -20.84 -4.81
N GLN A 58 -21.25 -21.62 -5.75
CA GLN A 58 -21.62 -23.03 -5.95
C GLN A 58 -20.57 -23.93 -5.31
N ASP A 59 -21.00 -25.13 -4.93
CA ASP A 59 -20.11 -26.20 -4.44
C ASP A 59 -19.25 -25.81 -3.22
N ALA A 60 -19.77 -24.99 -2.30
CA ALA A 60 -19.07 -24.60 -1.08
C ALA A 60 -18.60 -25.80 -0.23
N ASP A 61 -19.35 -26.90 -0.24
CA ASP A 61 -18.94 -28.18 0.37
C ASP A 61 -17.65 -28.73 -0.23
N THR A 62 -17.52 -28.66 -1.56
CA THR A 62 -16.34 -29.14 -2.28
C THR A 62 -15.12 -28.27 -1.96
N ILE A 63 -15.31 -26.95 -1.91
CA ILE A 63 -14.26 -25.99 -1.53
C ILE A 63 -13.78 -26.28 -0.09
N TYR A 64 -14.72 -26.51 0.83
CA TYR A 64 -14.42 -26.87 2.22
C TYR A 64 -13.61 -28.16 2.31
N ASP A 65 -14.09 -29.23 1.67
CA ASP A 65 -13.41 -30.53 1.66
C ASP A 65 -11.98 -30.42 1.08
N ALA A 66 -11.76 -29.54 0.10
CA ALA A 66 -10.45 -29.30 -0.49
C ALA A 66 -9.49 -28.60 0.49
N PHE A 67 -9.92 -27.54 1.18
CA PHE A 67 -9.11 -26.90 2.23
C PHE A 67 -8.87 -27.82 3.44
N GLU A 68 -9.86 -28.63 3.82
CA GLU A 68 -9.67 -29.62 4.88
C GLU A 68 -8.65 -30.70 4.49
N THR A 69 -8.60 -31.06 3.20
CA THR A 69 -7.60 -31.99 2.67
C THR A 69 -6.20 -31.37 2.71
N PHE A 70 -6.05 -30.11 2.27
CA PHE A 70 -4.81 -29.32 2.43
C PHE A 70 -4.32 -29.34 3.89
N ALA A 71 -5.18 -28.98 4.85
CA ALA A 71 -4.79 -28.89 6.24
C ALA A 71 -4.39 -30.26 6.82
N LYS A 72 -5.12 -31.33 6.49
CA LYS A 72 -4.78 -32.70 6.90
C LYS A 72 -3.40 -33.12 6.40
N ASP A 73 -3.07 -32.80 5.15
CA ASP A 73 -1.79 -33.17 4.56
C ASP A 73 -0.64 -32.30 5.05
N PHE A 74 -0.89 -31.00 5.29
CA PHE A 74 0.08 -30.11 5.92
C PHE A 74 0.41 -30.56 7.36
N GLY A 75 -0.61 -30.85 8.18
CA GLY A 75 -0.43 -31.36 9.56
C GLY A 75 0.25 -32.73 9.64
N ARG A 76 0.11 -33.56 8.59
CA ARG A 76 0.87 -34.82 8.44
C ARG A 76 2.29 -34.62 7.93
N LYS A 77 2.71 -33.37 7.67
CA LYS A 77 3.99 -33.00 7.06
C LYS A 77 4.17 -33.56 5.65
N ASN A 78 3.07 -33.79 4.94
CA ASN A 78 3.05 -34.18 3.54
C ASN A 78 2.97 -32.94 2.64
N TYR A 79 3.97 -32.06 2.77
CA TYR A 79 3.92 -30.69 2.23
C TYR A 79 3.74 -30.63 0.70
N GLU A 80 4.30 -31.58 -0.05
CA GLU A 80 4.08 -31.67 -1.51
C GLU A 80 2.60 -31.91 -1.86
N SER A 81 1.94 -32.81 -1.11
CA SER A 81 0.51 -33.07 -1.31
C SER A 81 -0.33 -31.91 -0.80
N ALA A 82 0.02 -31.32 0.35
CA ALA A 82 -0.65 -30.13 0.87
C ALA A 82 -0.67 -29.00 -0.16
N VAL A 83 0.47 -28.68 -0.78
CA VAL A 83 0.53 -27.64 -1.82
C VAL A 83 -0.34 -27.98 -3.05
N SER A 84 -0.37 -29.26 -3.46
CA SER A 84 -1.26 -29.75 -4.52
C SER A 84 -2.74 -29.65 -4.14
N ASP A 85 -3.09 -29.91 -2.89
CA ASP A 85 -4.45 -29.83 -2.36
C ASP A 85 -4.91 -28.38 -2.25
N LEU A 86 -4.03 -27.46 -1.82
CA LEU A 86 -4.32 -26.02 -1.81
C LEU A 86 -4.56 -25.49 -3.22
N SER A 87 -3.75 -25.93 -4.20
CA SER A 87 -3.98 -25.62 -5.62
C SER A 87 -5.36 -26.09 -6.09
N SER A 88 -5.78 -27.27 -5.64
CA SER A 88 -7.10 -27.82 -5.97
C SER A 88 -8.21 -27.01 -5.29
N ALA A 89 -8.04 -26.66 -4.01
CA ALA A 89 -8.98 -25.82 -3.26
C ALA A 89 -9.19 -24.45 -3.92
N LEU A 90 -8.13 -23.80 -4.40
CA LEU A 90 -8.23 -22.54 -5.12
C LEU A 90 -8.85 -22.69 -6.52
N THR A 91 -8.64 -23.83 -7.18
CA THR A 91 -9.32 -24.14 -8.44
C THR A 91 -10.82 -24.32 -8.23
N ASP A 92 -11.21 -25.08 -7.22
CA ASP A 92 -12.61 -25.31 -6.86
C ASP A 92 -13.27 -24.02 -6.41
N LEU A 93 -12.54 -23.18 -5.67
CA LEU A 93 -12.97 -21.86 -5.30
C LEU A 93 -13.23 -20.96 -6.51
N SER A 94 -12.26 -20.90 -7.44
CA SER A 94 -12.37 -20.14 -8.69
C SER A 94 -13.60 -20.54 -9.50
N ASN A 95 -13.90 -21.85 -9.56
CA ASN A 95 -15.09 -22.39 -10.22
C ASN A 95 -16.37 -22.06 -9.46
N GLY A 96 -16.35 -22.19 -8.13
CA GLY A 96 -17.49 -21.94 -7.26
C GLY A 96 -17.99 -20.50 -7.31
N ILE A 97 -17.08 -19.53 -7.52
CA ILE A 97 -17.43 -18.10 -7.66
C ILE A 97 -17.67 -17.65 -9.10
N ALA A 98 -17.53 -18.53 -10.10
CA ALA A 98 -17.64 -18.12 -11.51
C ALA A 98 -19.02 -17.53 -11.85
N ASP A 99 -20.08 -18.05 -11.23
CA ASP A 99 -21.46 -17.58 -11.43
C ASP A 99 -21.75 -16.24 -10.70
N CYS A 100 -20.86 -15.79 -9.81
CA CYS A 100 -20.92 -14.50 -9.15
C CYS A 100 -20.55 -13.32 -10.05
N LYS A 101 -20.17 -13.57 -11.32
CA LYS A 101 -19.66 -12.57 -12.27
C LYS A 101 -18.39 -11.86 -11.80
N LEU A 102 -17.59 -12.57 -10.99
CA LEU A 102 -16.31 -12.10 -10.46
C LEU A 102 -15.17 -12.59 -11.35
N GLU A 103 -15.20 -12.23 -12.63
CA GLU A 103 -14.26 -12.76 -13.63
C GLU A 103 -12.79 -12.47 -13.28
N GLU A 104 -12.51 -11.28 -12.74
CA GLU A 104 -11.15 -10.89 -12.33
C GLU A 104 -10.65 -11.75 -11.16
N VAL A 105 -11.46 -11.91 -10.12
CA VAL A 105 -11.10 -12.71 -8.94
C VAL A 105 -10.99 -14.19 -9.28
N SER A 106 -11.94 -14.72 -10.06
CA SER A 106 -11.90 -16.10 -10.54
C SER A 106 -10.62 -16.34 -11.36
N SER A 107 -10.23 -15.39 -12.21
CA SER A 107 -8.96 -15.44 -12.96
C SER A 107 -7.74 -15.44 -12.04
N VAL A 108 -7.73 -14.60 -11.00
CA VAL A 108 -6.64 -14.56 -10.01
C VAL A 108 -6.48 -15.90 -9.31
N PHE A 109 -7.57 -16.49 -8.79
CA PHE A 109 -7.49 -17.79 -8.12
C PHE A 109 -7.09 -18.93 -9.07
N THR A 110 -7.54 -18.92 -10.32
CA THR A 110 -7.10 -19.89 -11.34
C THR A 110 -5.60 -19.77 -11.62
N GLN A 111 -5.10 -18.55 -11.77
CA GLN A 111 -3.67 -18.30 -12.02
C GLN A 111 -2.82 -18.68 -10.80
N PHE A 112 -3.29 -18.36 -9.59
CA PHE A 112 -2.63 -18.75 -8.36
C PHE A 112 -2.60 -20.28 -8.19
N ALA A 113 -3.72 -20.95 -8.42
CA ALA A 113 -3.77 -22.41 -8.42
C ALA A 113 -2.76 -23.02 -9.40
N ALA A 114 -2.60 -22.43 -10.59
CA ALA A 114 -1.60 -22.88 -11.56
C ALA A 114 -0.16 -22.67 -11.07
N LEU A 115 0.14 -21.55 -10.39
CA LEU A 115 1.44 -21.28 -9.78
C LEU A 115 1.76 -22.25 -8.63
N LEU A 116 0.80 -22.59 -7.77
CA LEU A 116 1.01 -23.58 -6.71
C LEU A 116 1.43 -24.96 -7.26
N LYS A 117 1.00 -25.32 -8.47
CA LYS A 117 1.41 -26.58 -9.12
C LYS A 117 2.89 -26.60 -9.52
N THR A 118 3.54 -25.44 -9.61
CA THR A 118 4.97 -25.33 -9.90
C THR A 118 5.82 -25.22 -8.64
N ALA A 119 5.21 -25.26 -7.46
CA ALA A 119 5.92 -25.10 -6.21
C ALA A 119 6.95 -26.22 -5.97
N THR A 120 8.10 -25.87 -5.41
CA THR A 120 9.11 -26.84 -4.96
C THR A 120 9.22 -26.83 -3.44
N VAL A 121 9.17 -28.02 -2.84
CA VAL A 121 9.36 -28.21 -1.40
C VAL A 121 10.79 -28.66 -1.14
N ASP A 122 11.54 -27.90 -0.34
CA ASP A 122 12.86 -28.31 0.17
C ASP A 122 12.77 -28.55 1.69
N LEU A 123 13.29 -29.68 2.13
CA LEU A 123 13.32 -30.10 3.54
C LEU A 123 14.74 -30.17 4.11
N ASN A 124 15.77 -29.84 3.31
CA ASN A 124 17.17 -29.97 3.71
C ASN A 124 17.63 -28.86 4.67
N LYS A 125 16.98 -27.68 4.64
CA LYS A 125 17.31 -26.49 5.46
C LYS A 125 16.25 -26.11 6.49
N GLY A 126 15.19 -26.92 6.64
CA GLY A 126 13.94 -26.51 7.28
C GLY A 126 12.79 -26.74 6.32
N LEU A 127 11.56 -26.35 6.68
CA LEU A 127 10.45 -26.35 5.73
C LEU A 127 10.59 -25.11 4.84
N GLU A 128 10.97 -25.30 3.58
CA GLU A 128 10.96 -24.24 2.57
C GLU A 128 10.02 -24.66 1.43
N ILE A 129 9.09 -23.80 1.06
CA ILE A 129 8.13 -24.04 -0.02
C ILE A 129 8.23 -22.87 -0.97
N TYR A 130 8.80 -23.09 -2.14
CA TYR A 130 9.04 -22.05 -3.12
C TYR A 130 7.97 -22.06 -4.19
N ILE A 131 7.24 -20.96 -4.37
CA ILE A 131 6.48 -20.68 -5.60
C ILE A 131 7.24 -19.62 -6.35
N ASP A 132 7.72 -19.96 -7.55
CA ASP A 132 8.41 -18.99 -8.40
C ASP A 132 9.51 -18.25 -7.60
N GLY A 133 10.33 -19.03 -6.89
CA GLY A 133 11.44 -18.58 -6.02
C GLY A 133 11.09 -17.84 -4.74
N GLN A 134 9.82 -17.57 -4.43
CA GLN A 134 9.43 -17.01 -3.14
C GLN A 134 9.14 -18.12 -2.12
N ASN A 135 9.82 -18.08 -0.97
CA ASN A 135 9.53 -19.01 0.12
C ASN A 135 8.24 -18.60 0.83
N ILE A 136 7.17 -19.36 0.61
CA ILE A 136 5.84 -19.15 1.22
C ILE A 136 5.57 -20.15 2.35
N ALA A 137 6.58 -20.88 2.83
CA ALA A 137 6.41 -21.89 3.88
C ALA A 137 5.77 -21.32 5.14
N HIS A 138 6.20 -20.13 5.57
CA HIS A 138 5.66 -19.48 6.77
C HIS A 138 4.18 -19.11 6.60
N THR A 139 3.81 -18.51 5.46
CA THR A 139 2.42 -18.16 5.17
C THR A 139 1.53 -19.40 5.05
N LEU A 140 2.03 -20.50 4.48
CA LEU A 140 1.29 -21.76 4.45
C LEU A 140 1.15 -22.41 5.84
N GLU A 141 2.14 -22.22 6.71
CA GLU A 141 2.06 -22.66 8.10
C GLU A 141 1.03 -21.86 8.90
N ASN A 142 0.99 -20.54 8.73
CA ASN A 142 -0.05 -19.68 9.31
C ASN A 142 -1.42 -20.08 8.79
N LEU A 143 -1.58 -20.25 7.47
CA LEU A 143 -2.84 -20.66 6.84
C LEU A 143 -3.35 -21.99 7.41
N TYR A 144 -2.45 -22.95 7.63
CA TYR A 144 -2.76 -24.21 8.28
C TYR A 144 -3.16 -24.04 9.75
N ASN A 145 -2.41 -23.24 10.53
CA ASN A 145 -2.67 -23.02 11.94
C ASN A 145 -4.02 -22.31 12.16
N ASP A 146 -4.37 -21.37 11.29
CA ASP A 146 -5.62 -20.65 11.33
C ASP A 146 -6.79 -21.53 10.92
N TRP A 147 -6.62 -22.39 9.90
CA TRP A 147 -7.61 -23.40 9.56
C TRP A 147 -7.87 -24.38 10.72
N GLU A 148 -6.82 -24.94 11.33
CA GLU A 148 -6.95 -25.90 12.46
C GLU A 148 -7.56 -25.27 13.72
N SER A 149 -7.23 -24.00 14.00
CA SER A 149 -7.77 -23.27 15.14
C SER A 149 -9.17 -22.69 14.89
N LYS A 150 -9.67 -22.78 13.65
CA LYS A 150 -10.90 -22.12 13.18
C LYS A 150 -10.84 -20.59 13.32
N ASN A 151 -9.64 -20.01 13.20
CA ASN A 151 -9.43 -18.57 13.15
C ASN A 151 -9.70 -18.07 11.72
N LEU A 152 -10.94 -17.67 11.45
CA LEU A 152 -11.38 -17.34 10.09
C LEU A 152 -10.76 -16.04 9.57
N ASP A 153 -10.58 -15.07 10.47
CA ASP A 153 -9.97 -13.80 10.14
C ASP A 153 -8.50 -13.95 9.76
N GLY A 154 -7.77 -14.77 10.50
CA GLY A 154 -6.40 -15.12 10.20
C GLY A 154 -6.29 -15.93 8.91
N PHE A 155 -7.14 -16.94 8.72
CA PHE A 155 -7.16 -17.73 7.48
C PHE A 155 -7.41 -16.84 6.25
N ALA A 156 -8.36 -15.91 6.34
CA ALA A 156 -8.62 -14.94 5.28
C ALA A 156 -7.45 -13.98 5.04
N SER A 157 -6.80 -13.50 6.11
CA SER A 157 -5.59 -12.66 6.04
C SER A 157 -4.43 -13.41 5.38
N ASP A 158 -4.25 -14.69 5.69
CA ASP A 158 -3.22 -15.54 5.07
C ASP A 158 -3.51 -15.82 3.59
N VAL A 159 -4.78 -16.08 3.21
CA VAL A 159 -5.17 -16.18 1.80
C VAL A 159 -4.93 -14.85 1.09
N SER A 160 -5.27 -13.72 1.71
CA SER A 160 -5.01 -12.39 1.14
C SER A 160 -3.51 -12.12 0.99
N THR A 161 -2.71 -12.47 1.98
CA THR A 161 -1.24 -12.36 1.97
C THR A 161 -0.64 -13.20 0.84
N LEU A 162 -1.09 -14.45 0.69
CA LEU A 162 -0.71 -15.33 -0.43
C LEU A 162 -1.10 -14.73 -1.77
N VAL A 163 -2.32 -14.20 -1.89
CA VAL A 163 -2.79 -13.54 -3.10
C VAL A 163 -1.99 -12.27 -3.37
N GLY A 164 -1.69 -11.46 -2.36
CA GLY A 164 -0.94 -10.20 -2.44
C GLY A 164 0.50 -10.40 -2.87
N TYR A 165 1.18 -11.44 -2.36
CA TYR A 165 2.51 -11.83 -2.84
C TYR A 165 2.53 -12.16 -4.33
N LEU A 166 1.42 -12.68 -4.84
CA LEU A 166 1.34 -13.20 -6.20
C LEU A 166 0.57 -12.25 -7.12
N LEU A 167 -0.13 -11.25 -6.60
CA LEU A 167 -0.93 -10.30 -7.37
C LEU A 167 -0.05 -9.51 -8.36
N PRO A 168 1.16 -9.05 -7.99
CA PRO A 168 2.09 -8.46 -8.96
C PRO A 168 2.45 -9.44 -10.10
N LEU A 169 2.53 -10.74 -9.82
CA LEU A 169 2.82 -11.76 -10.86
C LEU A 169 1.62 -12.01 -11.77
N ILE A 170 0.42 -11.99 -11.20
CA ILE A 170 -0.85 -12.28 -11.88
C ILE A 170 -1.28 -11.10 -12.75
N LYS A 171 -1.07 -9.85 -12.29
CA LYS A 171 -1.33 -8.63 -13.08
C LYS A 171 -0.26 -8.39 -14.15
N CYS A 172 0.94 -8.92 -13.98
CA CYS A 172 1.97 -8.94 -15.01
C CYS A 172 1.72 -10.02 -16.07
N THR A 173 0.82 -9.75 -17.03
CA THR A 173 0.55 -10.71 -18.12
C THR A 173 1.54 -10.61 -19.29
N SER A 174 2.31 -9.52 -19.39
CA SER A 174 3.34 -9.40 -20.42
C SER A 174 4.63 -10.10 -19.97
N THR A 175 5.29 -10.78 -20.90
CA THR A 175 6.64 -11.36 -20.73
C THR A 175 7.63 -10.37 -20.12
N ASP A 176 7.49 -9.08 -20.42
CA ASP A 176 8.35 -8.02 -19.91
C ASP A 176 8.04 -7.62 -18.46
N CYS A 177 6.77 -7.65 -18.05
CA CYS A 177 6.36 -7.39 -16.68
C CYS A 177 6.76 -8.56 -15.76
N GLN A 178 6.65 -9.80 -16.24
CA GLN A 178 7.12 -10.98 -15.49
C GLN A 178 8.65 -10.97 -15.30
N LEU A 179 9.37 -10.51 -16.31
CA LEU A 179 10.81 -10.27 -16.23
C LEU A 179 11.15 -9.23 -15.15
N ALA A 180 10.38 -8.14 -15.08
CA ALA A 180 10.51 -7.11 -14.06
C ALA A 180 10.39 -7.69 -12.65
N ALA A 181 9.29 -8.41 -12.41
CA ALA A 181 8.96 -8.99 -11.13
C ALA A 181 10.05 -9.97 -10.67
N GLY A 182 10.53 -10.82 -11.60
CA GLY A 182 11.63 -11.75 -11.33
C GLY A 182 12.93 -11.05 -10.90
N LEU A 183 13.25 -9.88 -11.46
CA LEU A 183 14.50 -9.17 -11.19
C LEU A 183 14.44 -8.33 -9.91
N LEU A 184 13.29 -7.73 -9.62
CA LEU A 184 13.04 -6.97 -8.39
C LEU A 184 13.04 -7.85 -7.14
N ARG A 185 12.63 -9.11 -7.27
CA ARG A 185 12.67 -10.12 -6.18
C ARG A 185 14.07 -10.36 -5.61
N VAL A 186 15.09 -10.31 -6.45
CA VAL A 186 16.48 -10.56 -6.02
C VAL A 186 17.04 -9.41 -5.20
N LEU A 187 16.40 -8.27 -5.33
CA LEU A 187 16.83 -7.03 -4.73
C LEU A 187 16.02 -6.73 -3.47
N ASP A 188 15.17 -7.69 -3.05
CA ASP A 188 14.27 -7.64 -1.89
C ASP A 188 13.43 -6.36 -1.83
N VAL A 189 13.12 -5.80 -3.00
CA VAL A 189 12.29 -4.60 -3.09
C VAL A 189 10.82 -5.03 -3.09
N ILE A 190 10.25 -5.17 -1.90
CA ILE A 190 8.81 -5.39 -1.74
C ILE A 190 8.06 -4.07 -2.00
N ALA A 191 7.00 -4.16 -2.82
CA ALA A 191 5.92 -3.19 -2.96
C ALA A 191 6.32 -1.73 -3.27
N LYS A 192 6.63 -1.45 -4.54
CA LYS A 192 6.39 -0.12 -5.12
C LYS A 192 5.47 -0.24 -6.33
N ASP A 193 4.64 0.78 -6.57
CA ASP A 193 3.95 0.91 -7.85
C ASP A 193 5.01 0.98 -8.96
N PHE A 194 5.05 -0.06 -9.79
CA PHE A 194 5.99 -0.14 -10.91
C PHE A 194 5.51 0.58 -12.15
N SER A 195 4.26 1.06 -12.16
CA SER A 195 3.65 1.78 -13.29
C SER A 195 4.54 2.90 -13.85
N PRO A 196 5.25 3.71 -13.02
CA PRO A 196 6.16 4.74 -13.52
C PRO A 196 7.32 4.20 -14.35
N CYS A 197 7.77 2.95 -14.11
CA CYS A 197 8.94 2.37 -14.76
C CYS A 197 8.67 1.15 -15.67
N VAL A 198 7.41 0.66 -15.78
CA VAL A 198 7.06 -0.48 -16.65
C VAL A 198 7.61 -0.31 -18.07
N ALA A 199 7.43 0.88 -18.67
CA ALA A 199 7.85 1.13 -20.04
C ALA A 199 9.39 1.02 -20.23
N ASP A 200 10.18 1.37 -19.21
CA ASP A 200 11.64 1.23 -19.26
C ASP A 200 12.08 -0.19 -18.92
N ILE A 201 11.34 -0.91 -18.07
CA ILE A 201 11.57 -2.34 -17.86
C ILE A 201 11.29 -3.14 -19.14
N GLU A 202 10.24 -2.80 -19.90
CA GLU A 202 9.96 -3.42 -21.20
C GLU A 202 11.11 -3.20 -22.21
N LYS A 203 11.70 -2.01 -22.20
CA LYS A 203 12.89 -1.71 -23.01
C LYS A 203 14.09 -2.55 -22.55
N ALA A 204 14.30 -2.68 -21.24
CA ALA A 204 15.36 -3.53 -20.69
C ALA A 204 15.17 -4.99 -21.11
N GLY A 205 13.95 -5.54 -20.96
CA GLY A 205 13.62 -6.90 -21.35
C GLY A 205 13.81 -7.18 -22.84
N THR A 206 13.50 -6.20 -23.69
CA THR A 206 13.80 -6.29 -25.12
C THR A 206 15.30 -6.39 -25.39
N GLN A 207 16.14 -5.63 -24.70
CA GLN A 207 17.59 -5.76 -24.85
C GLN A 207 18.10 -7.11 -24.35
N LEU A 208 17.61 -7.59 -23.20
CA LEU A 208 18.02 -8.87 -22.64
C LEU A 208 17.66 -10.05 -23.56
N ARG A 209 16.50 -10.02 -24.23
CA ARG A 209 16.13 -11.02 -25.26
C ARG A 209 17.00 -10.92 -26.52
N ASN A 210 17.37 -9.71 -26.93
CA ASN A 210 18.30 -9.51 -28.05
C ASN A 210 19.68 -10.08 -27.70
N ALA A 211 20.14 -9.89 -26.47
CA ALA A 211 21.39 -10.47 -25.97
C ALA A 211 21.35 -12.01 -26.00
N ALA A 212 20.25 -12.63 -25.54
CA ALA A 212 20.02 -14.08 -25.65
C ALA A 212 20.12 -14.57 -27.10
N THR A 213 19.44 -13.89 -28.02
CA THR A 213 19.47 -14.23 -29.46
C THR A 213 20.88 -14.12 -30.06
N GLN A 214 21.66 -13.12 -29.64
CA GLN A 214 23.05 -12.94 -30.09
C GLN A 214 23.96 -14.02 -29.50
N TRP A 215 23.75 -14.38 -28.23
CA TRP A 215 24.50 -15.44 -27.55
C TRP A 215 24.35 -16.78 -28.28
N ASP A 216 23.11 -17.15 -28.62
CA ASP A 216 22.80 -18.37 -29.38
C ASP A 216 23.42 -18.39 -30.80
N ARG A 217 23.65 -17.22 -31.39
CA ARG A 217 24.36 -17.06 -32.68
C ARG A 217 25.88 -17.03 -32.55
N SER A 218 26.40 -17.30 -31.36
CA SER A 218 27.82 -17.17 -31.02
C SER A 218 28.39 -15.76 -31.25
N GLN A 219 27.54 -14.74 -31.19
CA GLN A 219 27.92 -13.32 -31.26
C GLN A 219 28.17 -12.79 -29.83
N TYR A 220 29.12 -13.41 -29.13
CA TYR A 220 29.29 -13.21 -27.68
C TYR A 220 29.62 -11.77 -27.29
N GLN A 221 30.37 -11.04 -28.13
CA GLN A 221 30.69 -9.63 -27.88
C GLN A 221 29.46 -8.74 -27.96
N GLU A 222 28.66 -8.92 -29.00
CA GLU A 222 27.41 -8.20 -29.15
C GLU A 222 26.42 -8.60 -28.03
N ALA A 223 26.37 -9.88 -27.68
CA ALA A 223 25.51 -10.42 -26.63
C ALA A 223 25.81 -9.78 -25.27
N VAL A 224 27.06 -9.80 -24.82
CA VAL A 224 27.46 -9.20 -23.53
C VAL A 224 27.21 -7.69 -23.52
N SER A 225 27.52 -6.98 -24.61
CA SER A 225 27.26 -5.53 -24.73
C SER A 225 25.76 -5.19 -24.68
N THR A 226 24.93 -6.00 -25.32
CA THR A 226 23.47 -5.85 -25.32
C THR A 226 22.88 -6.22 -23.96
N PHE A 227 23.41 -7.24 -23.29
CA PHE A 227 23.02 -7.64 -21.94
C PHE A 227 23.31 -6.53 -20.94
N ALA A 228 24.53 -5.99 -20.97
CA ALA A 228 24.93 -4.82 -20.19
C ALA A 228 24.02 -3.61 -20.45
N THR A 229 23.64 -3.37 -21.70
CA THR A 229 22.70 -2.30 -22.05
C THR A 229 21.32 -2.54 -21.43
N GLY A 230 20.84 -3.79 -21.43
CA GLY A 230 19.60 -4.18 -20.76
C GLY A 230 19.64 -3.90 -19.26
N LEU A 231 20.70 -4.32 -18.57
CA LEU A 231 20.91 -4.01 -17.15
C LEU A 231 20.96 -2.50 -16.89
N ARG A 232 21.67 -1.73 -17.72
CA ARG A 232 21.73 -0.27 -17.55
C ARG A 232 20.37 0.41 -17.69
N ILE A 233 19.55 -0.02 -18.65
CA ILE A 233 18.16 0.49 -18.79
C ILE A 233 17.36 0.13 -17.55
N LEU A 234 17.55 -1.09 -17.03
CA LEU A 234 16.89 -1.54 -15.82
C LEU A 234 17.30 -0.75 -14.57
N GLY A 235 18.57 -0.37 -14.46
CA GLY A 235 19.03 0.58 -13.44
C GLY A 235 18.30 1.93 -13.57
N GLY A 236 18.19 2.48 -14.78
CA GLY A 236 17.39 3.67 -15.05
C GLY A 236 15.93 3.52 -14.60
N ALA A 237 15.29 2.41 -14.98
CA ALA A 237 13.92 2.09 -14.59
C ALA A 237 13.76 1.98 -13.07
N ALA A 238 14.72 1.36 -12.37
CA ALA A 238 14.74 1.31 -10.92
C ALA A 238 14.74 2.72 -10.31
N SER A 239 15.50 3.66 -10.89
CA SER A 239 15.49 5.08 -10.49
C SER A 239 14.13 5.71 -10.67
N ASP A 240 13.47 5.46 -11.80
CA ASP A 240 12.13 6.00 -12.11
C ASP A 240 11.07 5.43 -11.16
N CYS A 241 11.31 4.22 -10.63
CA CYS A 241 10.56 3.60 -9.55
C CYS A 241 11.04 3.99 -8.14
N GLY A 242 11.86 5.04 -8.01
CA GLY A 242 12.31 5.58 -6.73
C GLY A 242 13.32 4.71 -5.98
N LEU A 243 14.05 3.83 -6.68
CA LEU A 243 15.09 2.95 -6.14
C LEU A 243 16.46 3.47 -6.54
N VAL A 244 16.84 4.63 -6.02
CA VAL A 244 18.02 5.39 -6.46
C VAL A 244 19.33 4.64 -6.20
N ASP A 245 19.50 4.03 -5.02
CA ASP A 245 20.72 3.30 -4.68
C ASP A 245 20.90 2.06 -5.55
N LEU A 246 19.80 1.36 -5.77
CA LEU A 246 19.76 0.21 -6.66
C LEU A 246 20.05 0.59 -8.13
N SER A 247 19.48 1.71 -8.59
CA SER A 247 19.76 2.27 -9.91
C SER A 247 21.26 2.51 -10.09
N SER A 248 21.88 3.16 -9.10
CA SER A 248 23.31 3.47 -9.10
C SER A 248 24.15 2.20 -9.18
N LEU A 249 23.80 1.17 -8.39
CA LEU A 249 24.46 -0.13 -8.41
C LEU A 249 24.36 -0.80 -9.78
N ILE A 250 23.14 -1.07 -10.25
CA ILE A 250 22.91 -1.79 -11.50
C ILE A 250 23.57 -1.04 -12.67
N THR A 251 23.47 0.29 -12.69
CA THR A 251 24.06 1.12 -13.75
C THR A 251 25.58 1.04 -13.75
N THR A 252 26.20 1.04 -12.57
CA THR A 252 27.66 0.93 -12.41
C THR A 252 28.15 -0.43 -12.88
N GLU A 253 27.54 -1.52 -12.41
CA GLU A 253 27.99 -2.87 -12.78
C GLU A 253 27.66 -3.22 -14.23
N ALA A 254 26.54 -2.72 -14.76
CA ALA A 254 26.26 -2.79 -16.19
C ALA A 254 27.35 -2.10 -17.03
N GLN A 255 27.88 -0.97 -16.56
CA GLN A 255 28.95 -0.24 -17.25
C GLN A 255 30.28 -1.01 -17.23
N GLN A 256 30.57 -1.74 -16.14
CA GLN A 256 31.72 -2.64 -16.07
C GLN A 256 31.54 -3.84 -17.01
N LEU A 257 30.36 -4.48 -17.01
CA LEU A 257 30.03 -5.58 -17.91
C LEU A 257 30.16 -5.20 -19.38
N PHE A 258 29.78 -3.98 -19.73
CA PHE A 258 29.93 -3.46 -21.09
C PHE A 258 31.40 -3.45 -21.56
N GLY A 259 32.34 -3.32 -20.61
CA GLY A 259 33.79 -3.35 -20.84
C GLY A 259 34.45 -4.73 -20.73
N ALA A 260 33.68 -5.82 -20.57
CA ALA A 260 34.22 -7.17 -20.37
C ALA A 260 35.17 -7.64 -21.49
N ASP A 261 36.25 -8.34 -21.11
CA ASP A 261 37.17 -9.01 -22.05
C ASP A 261 36.63 -10.40 -22.41
N ILE A 262 36.35 -10.64 -23.69
CA ILE A 262 35.78 -11.89 -24.16
C ILE A 262 36.84 -12.74 -24.85
N LYS A 263 37.16 -13.88 -24.25
CA LYS A 263 38.14 -14.84 -24.78
C LYS A 263 37.42 -16.01 -25.44
N LEU A 264 37.66 -16.19 -26.74
CA LEU A 264 37.12 -17.30 -27.52
C LEU A 264 38.11 -18.47 -27.52
N GLY A 265 37.78 -19.54 -26.78
CA GLY A 265 38.56 -20.77 -26.69
C GLY A 265 37.71 -22.02 -26.95
N SER A 266 38.07 -23.14 -26.32
CA SER A 266 37.20 -24.34 -26.27
C SER A 266 35.93 -24.10 -25.45
N THR A 267 35.98 -23.13 -24.54
CA THR A 267 34.85 -22.53 -23.84
C THR A 267 34.95 -21.01 -24.00
N VAL A 268 33.80 -20.33 -24.03
CA VAL A 268 33.75 -18.86 -24.01
C VAL A 268 34.04 -18.41 -22.59
N LYS A 269 34.84 -17.35 -22.45
CA LYS A 269 35.04 -16.66 -21.18
C LYS A 269 34.60 -15.21 -21.32
N VAL A 270 33.88 -14.71 -20.32
CA VAL A 270 33.46 -13.31 -20.23
C VAL A 270 34.07 -12.78 -18.95
N LEU A 271 35.19 -12.07 -19.09
CA LEU A 271 35.98 -11.63 -17.95
C LEU A 271 35.63 -10.17 -17.62
N VAL A 272 35.07 -9.97 -16.43
CA VAL A 272 34.94 -8.63 -15.82
C VAL A 272 35.88 -8.62 -14.62
N ASN A 273 36.90 -7.76 -14.66
CA ASN A 273 37.99 -7.72 -13.67
C ASN A 273 38.54 -9.12 -13.32
N ASP A 274 38.84 -9.93 -14.34
CA ASP A 274 39.34 -11.31 -14.24
C ASP A 274 38.35 -12.37 -13.68
N VAL A 275 37.12 -12.00 -13.32
CA VAL A 275 36.05 -12.94 -12.96
C VAL A 275 35.30 -13.42 -14.20
N ASP A 276 35.20 -14.73 -14.38
CA ASP A 276 34.57 -15.37 -15.54
C ASP A 276 33.08 -15.64 -15.30
N ILE A 277 32.24 -14.73 -15.78
CA ILE A 277 30.78 -14.77 -15.59
C ILE A 277 30.04 -15.40 -16.79
N ALA A 278 30.76 -16.08 -17.69
CA ALA A 278 30.18 -16.61 -18.93
C ALA A 278 29.05 -17.62 -18.67
N ASP A 279 29.20 -18.47 -17.66
CA ASP A 279 28.21 -19.49 -17.30
C ASP A 279 26.95 -18.85 -16.70
N HIS A 280 27.08 -17.82 -15.85
CA HIS A 280 25.93 -17.07 -15.33
C HIS A 280 25.17 -16.32 -16.43
N ILE A 281 25.86 -15.72 -17.40
CA ILE A 281 25.22 -15.09 -18.56
C ILE A 281 24.50 -16.15 -19.39
N TYR A 282 25.14 -17.31 -19.62
CA TYR A 282 24.50 -18.41 -20.36
C TYR A 282 23.25 -18.92 -19.65
N ASP A 283 23.32 -19.17 -18.35
CA ASP A 283 22.19 -19.65 -17.56
C ASP A 283 21.08 -18.60 -17.48
N ALA A 284 21.42 -17.30 -17.41
CA ALA A 284 20.44 -16.22 -17.46
C ALA A 284 19.75 -16.22 -18.82
N VAL A 285 20.51 -16.33 -19.91
CA VAL A 285 19.95 -16.46 -21.26
C VAL A 285 19.02 -17.67 -21.38
N LYS A 286 19.38 -18.83 -20.80
CA LYS A 286 18.53 -20.03 -20.82
C LYS A 286 17.31 -19.92 -19.92
N ALA A 287 17.41 -19.26 -18.78
CA ALA A 287 16.26 -18.94 -17.94
C ALA A 287 15.29 -18.01 -18.68
N LEU A 288 15.80 -16.99 -19.36
CA LEU A 288 15.02 -16.06 -20.17
C LEU A 288 14.30 -16.75 -21.34
N GLU A 289 14.98 -17.66 -22.06
CA GLU A 289 14.38 -18.47 -23.13
C GLU A 289 13.32 -19.45 -22.61
N ALA A 290 13.51 -19.97 -21.40
CA ALA A 290 12.58 -20.87 -20.74
C ALA A 290 11.38 -20.15 -20.11
N HIS A 291 11.34 -18.81 -20.17
CA HIS A 291 10.38 -17.97 -19.44
C HIS A 291 10.45 -18.16 -17.90
N ASP A 292 11.61 -18.58 -17.39
CA ASP A 292 11.91 -18.70 -15.96
C ASP A 292 12.50 -17.36 -15.46
N TYR A 293 11.61 -16.38 -15.29
CA TYR A 293 12.00 -14.99 -15.00
C TYR A 293 12.62 -14.80 -13.62
N VAL A 294 12.30 -15.68 -12.68
CA VAL A 294 12.85 -15.63 -11.33
C VAL A 294 14.26 -16.14 -11.32
N LYS A 295 14.51 -17.29 -11.96
CA LYS A 295 15.88 -17.75 -12.15
C LYS A 295 16.69 -16.75 -12.95
N PHE A 296 16.09 -16.14 -13.98
CA PHE A 296 16.74 -15.06 -14.74
C PHE A 296 17.11 -13.89 -13.84
N GLY A 297 16.17 -13.37 -13.06
CA GLY A 297 16.41 -12.29 -12.11
C GLY A 297 17.52 -12.65 -11.15
N THR A 298 17.46 -13.84 -10.55
CA THR A 298 18.44 -14.36 -9.57
C THR A 298 19.83 -14.37 -10.16
N LEU A 299 19.95 -14.84 -11.40
CA LEU A 299 21.21 -14.86 -12.13
C LEU A 299 21.66 -13.44 -12.50
N CYS A 300 20.77 -12.50 -12.81
CA CYS A 300 21.14 -11.10 -13.00
C CYS A 300 21.67 -10.45 -11.73
N GLY A 301 21.02 -10.67 -10.57
CA GLY A 301 21.56 -10.19 -9.29
C GLY A 301 22.88 -10.85 -8.93
N THR A 302 23.03 -12.15 -9.22
CA THR A 302 24.31 -12.87 -9.07
C THR A 302 25.38 -12.27 -9.96
N ILE A 303 25.09 -11.98 -11.24
CA ILE A 303 26.03 -11.32 -12.16
C ILE A 303 26.43 -9.94 -11.63
N VAL A 304 25.47 -9.13 -11.17
CA VAL A 304 25.74 -7.79 -10.60
C VAL A 304 26.61 -7.93 -9.34
N ALA A 305 26.30 -8.86 -8.45
CA ALA A 305 27.07 -9.15 -7.24
C ALA A 305 28.48 -9.65 -7.57
N GLU A 306 28.65 -10.56 -8.54
CA GLU A 306 29.95 -11.07 -8.97
C GLU A 306 30.81 -10.02 -9.66
N ILE A 307 30.20 -9.15 -10.47
CA ILE A 307 30.90 -8.02 -11.09
C ILE A 307 31.35 -7.04 -10.02
N ARG A 308 30.47 -6.73 -9.07
CA ARG A 308 30.83 -5.89 -7.92
C ARG A 308 31.99 -6.52 -7.14
N ALA A 309 31.88 -7.80 -6.79
CA ALA A 309 32.92 -8.54 -6.09
C ALA A 309 34.22 -8.67 -6.90
N SER A 310 34.13 -8.65 -8.24
CA SER A 310 35.30 -8.68 -9.11
C SER A 310 36.16 -7.41 -9.00
N SER A 311 35.58 -6.29 -8.55
CA SER A 311 36.36 -5.09 -8.24
C SER A 311 37.28 -5.31 -7.03
N CYS A 312 36.90 -6.23 -6.14
CA CYS A 312 37.67 -6.73 -5.02
C CYS A 312 38.56 -7.91 -5.42
N THR A 313 39.79 -7.62 -5.85
CA THR A 313 40.75 -8.67 -6.25
C THR A 313 41.66 -9.18 -5.12
N SER A 314 41.68 -8.49 -3.98
CA SER A 314 42.45 -8.95 -2.80
C SER A 314 41.60 -9.79 -1.85
N GLU A 315 42.26 -10.72 -1.13
CA GLU A 315 41.61 -11.51 -0.07
C GLU A 315 40.93 -10.59 0.96
N ALA A 316 41.58 -9.48 1.33
CA ALA A 316 41.06 -8.49 2.26
C ALA A 316 39.75 -7.84 1.78
N CYS A 317 39.68 -7.47 0.50
CA CYS A 317 38.50 -6.83 -0.06
C CYS A 317 37.30 -7.79 -0.06
N ILE A 318 37.51 -9.05 -0.45
CA ILE A 318 36.44 -10.08 -0.46
C ILE A 318 35.92 -10.35 0.97
N VAL A 319 36.80 -10.41 1.97
CA VAL A 319 36.38 -10.55 3.38
C VAL A 319 35.52 -9.35 3.80
N ILE A 320 35.83 -8.14 3.35
CA ILE A 320 35.04 -6.95 3.69
C ILE A 320 33.66 -6.98 3.09
N GLU A 321 33.53 -7.37 1.82
CA GLU A 321 32.22 -7.53 1.21
C GLU A 321 31.38 -8.55 1.98
N GLY A 322 31.98 -9.67 2.39
CA GLY A 322 31.32 -10.62 3.26
C GLY A 322 30.91 -10.00 4.61
N ILE A 323 31.78 -9.21 5.26
CA ILE A 323 31.44 -8.54 6.54
C ILE A 323 30.22 -7.63 6.36
N LEU A 324 30.19 -6.90 5.26
CA LEU A 324 29.11 -6.01 4.89
C LEU A 324 27.82 -6.78 4.66
N ASP A 325 27.86 -7.89 3.93
CA ASP A 325 26.71 -8.77 3.72
C ASP A 325 26.19 -9.37 5.03
N GLY A 326 27.07 -9.91 5.88
CA GLY A 326 26.69 -10.46 7.19
C GLY A 326 26.17 -9.40 8.17
N ALA A 327 26.61 -8.15 8.02
CA ALA A 327 26.10 -7.01 8.76
C ALA A 327 24.87 -6.35 8.12
N ASN A 328 24.44 -6.84 6.94
CA ASN A 328 23.40 -6.26 6.09
C ASN A 328 23.62 -4.77 5.73
N ILE A 329 24.87 -4.40 5.48
CA ILE A 329 25.27 -3.01 5.19
C ILE A 329 25.53 -2.85 3.70
N PHE A 330 24.77 -1.97 3.06
CA PHE A 330 25.03 -1.56 1.68
C PHE A 330 26.19 -0.56 1.64
N PHE A 331 27.14 -0.73 0.72
CA PHE A 331 28.32 0.13 0.59
C PHE A 331 28.64 0.49 -0.86
N PRO A 332 29.37 1.60 -1.12
CA PRO A 332 29.93 1.94 -2.43
C PRO A 332 31.29 1.25 -2.70
N ASP A 333 31.87 1.47 -3.87
CA ASP A 333 33.17 0.93 -4.32
C ASP A 333 34.30 1.02 -3.27
N LEU A 334 34.85 -0.14 -2.87
CA LEU A 334 35.94 -0.28 -1.91
C LEU A 334 37.35 -0.02 -2.49
N SER A 335 37.45 0.21 -3.80
CA SER A 335 38.74 0.37 -4.48
C SER A 335 39.59 1.48 -3.89
N LYS A 336 38.96 2.54 -3.34
CA LYS A 336 39.62 3.69 -2.70
C LYS A 336 40.46 3.32 -1.48
N CYS A 337 40.03 2.32 -0.69
CA CYS A 337 40.72 1.89 0.53
C CYS A 337 41.36 0.50 0.44
N SER A 338 41.29 -0.16 -0.72
CA SER A 338 41.80 -1.51 -0.97
C SER A 338 43.20 -1.82 -0.42
N LYS A 339 44.10 -0.83 -0.43
CA LYS A 339 45.46 -0.98 0.10
C LYS A 339 45.48 -1.08 1.63
N ASP A 340 44.70 -0.27 2.31
CA ASP A 340 44.68 -0.22 3.77
C ASP A 340 43.85 -1.38 4.36
N LEU A 341 42.92 -1.94 3.58
CA LEU A 341 42.20 -3.18 3.93
C LEU A 341 43.14 -4.38 4.15
N GLU A 342 44.22 -4.49 3.36
CA GLU A 342 45.19 -5.60 3.45
C GLU A 342 45.90 -5.67 4.80
N ASP A 343 46.26 -4.50 5.35
CA ASP A 343 46.95 -4.41 6.64
C ASP A 343 46.07 -4.85 7.81
N GLY A 344 44.75 -4.62 7.73
CA GLY A 344 43.77 -5.11 8.71
C GLY A 344 43.48 -6.60 8.54
N TYR A 345 43.37 -7.07 7.29
CA TYR A 345 43.11 -8.47 6.98
C TYR A 345 44.25 -9.42 7.41
N ASP A 346 45.51 -9.03 7.25
CA ASP A 346 46.66 -9.84 7.70
C ASP A 346 46.60 -10.16 9.21
N ASP A 347 46.11 -9.22 10.02
CA ASP A 347 45.90 -9.41 11.46
C ASP A 347 44.70 -10.33 11.73
N ILE A 348 43.58 -10.16 11.00
CA ILE A 348 42.42 -11.06 11.08
C ILE A 348 42.84 -12.50 10.77
N LYS A 349 43.58 -12.70 9.67
CA LYS A 349 44.11 -13.99 9.24
C LYS A 349 45.04 -14.61 10.28
N THR A 350 45.92 -13.80 10.86
CA THR A 350 46.80 -14.21 11.97
C THR A 350 46.00 -14.62 13.20
N GLY A 351 44.94 -13.89 13.53
CA GLY A 351 44.06 -14.20 14.64
C GLY A 351 43.34 -15.52 14.49
N PHE A 352 42.73 -15.79 13.34
CA PHE A 352 42.06 -17.07 13.09
C PHE A 352 43.04 -18.26 13.01
N ALA A 353 44.25 -18.06 12.48
CA ALA A 353 45.32 -19.06 12.55
C ALA A 353 45.72 -19.36 14.02
N THR A 354 45.71 -18.34 14.88
CA THR A 354 46.00 -18.47 16.31
C THR A 354 44.86 -19.18 17.07
N ILE A 355 43.60 -18.92 16.71
CA ILE A 355 42.40 -19.61 17.23
C ILE A 355 42.46 -21.10 16.90
N THR A 356 42.72 -21.46 15.63
CA THR A 356 42.84 -22.88 15.20
C THR A 356 44.06 -23.59 15.82
N GLY A 357 45.11 -22.84 16.16
CA GLY A 357 46.24 -23.31 16.95
C GLY A 357 45.92 -23.60 18.43
N GLY A 358 44.70 -23.32 18.89
CA GLY A 358 44.25 -23.53 20.26
C GLY A 358 44.53 -22.36 21.21
N HIS A 359 45.01 -21.22 20.68
CA HIS A 359 45.31 -20.01 21.45
C HIS A 359 44.18 -18.98 21.32
N ILE A 360 42.96 -19.41 21.62
CA ILE A 360 41.71 -18.69 21.30
C ILE A 360 41.70 -17.25 21.84
N ALA A 361 42.11 -17.04 23.10
CA ALA A 361 42.13 -15.70 23.70
C ALA A 361 43.07 -14.73 22.97
N THR A 362 44.27 -15.19 22.60
CA THR A 362 45.21 -14.38 21.82
C THR A 362 44.69 -14.14 20.41
N GLY A 363 44.15 -15.17 19.76
CA GLY A 363 43.63 -15.03 18.41
C GLY A 363 42.41 -14.11 18.32
N ILE A 364 41.55 -14.04 19.34
CA ILE A 364 40.47 -13.03 19.41
C ILE A 364 41.03 -11.61 19.54
N GLN A 365 42.12 -11.40 20.28
CA GLN A 365 42.78 -10.08 20.35
C GLN A 365 43.38 -9.66 19.01
N ASP A 366 43.95 -10.61 18.27
CA ASP A 366 44.49 -10.37 16.93
C ASP A 366 43.36 -10.07 15.93
N VAL A 367 42.25 -10.82 15.95
CA VAL A 367 41.04 -10.51 15.15
C VAL A 367 40.51 -9.12 15.47
N ALA A 368 40.40 -8.77 16.75
CA ALA A 368 39.97 -7.44 17.19
C ALA A 368 40.91 -6.34 16.66
N THR A 369 42.23 -6.55 16.72
CA THR A 369 43.22 -5.60 16.19
C THR A 369 43.08 -5.43 14.67
N GLY A 370 42.85 -6.55 13.97
CA GLY A 370 42.62 -6.53 12.53
C GLY A 370 41.35 -5.76 12.16
N LEU A 371 40.25 -5.97 12.88
CA LEU A 371 39.00 -5.20 12.70
C LEU A 371 39.18 -3.71 13.03
N ASP A 372 39.95 -3.34 14.05
CA ASP A 372 40.22 -1.92 14.36
C ASP A 372 40.90 -1.20 13.19
N LYS A 373 41.96 -1.82 12.63
CA LYS A 373 42.66 -1.35 11.42
C LYS A 373 41.77 -1.33 10.19
N LEU A 374 40.91 -2.34 10.07
CA LEU A 374 39.94 -2.45 9.00
C LEU A 374 38.96 -1.27 9.03
N GLY A 375 38.50 -0.88 10.22
CA GLY A 375 37.68 0.31 10.39
C GLY A 375 38.41 1.59 9.98
N ASP A 376 39.68 1.74 10.35
CA ASP A 376 40.52 2.87 9.86
C ASP A 376 40.56 2.90 8.33
N ALA A 377 40.77 1.74 7.69
CA ALA A 377 40.83 1.63 6.24
C ALA A 377 39.47 1.93 5.57
N VAL A 378 38.36 1.44 6.13
CA VAL A 378 37.01 1.73 5.64
C VAL A 378 36.67 3.22 5.73
N GLN A 379 37.24 3.94 6.69
CA GLN A 379 37.07 5.40 6.77
C GLN A 379 37.63 6.10 5.52
N ASP A 380 38.74 5.61 4.97
CA ASP A 380 39.34 6.11 3.72
C ASP A 380 38.48 5.78 2.48
N CYS A 381 37.52 4.85 2.61
CA CYS A 381 36.48 4.56 1.62
C CYS A 381 35.26 5.50 1.72
N GLU A 382 35.33 6.59 2.50
CA GLU A 382 34.21 7.52 2.74
C GLU A 382 33.00 6.82 3.40
N LEU A 383 33.26 5.83 4.25
CA LEU A 383 32.25 5.08 5.03
C LEU A 383 32.45 5.27 6.54
N PRO A 384 32.34 6.51 7.06
CA PRO A 384 32.67 6.80 8.46
C PRO A 384 31.78 6.06 9.46
N GLU A 385 30.50 5.81 9.14
CA GLU A 385 29.57 5.09 10.00
C GLU A 385 29.98 3.62 10.16
N LEU A 386 30.35 2.97 9.04
CA LEU A 386 30.85 1.60 9.05
C LEU A 386 32.20 1.49 9.75
N ALA A 387 33.11 2.44 9.51
CA ALA A 387 34.40 2.50 10.20
C ALA A 387 34.22 2.53 11.71
N GLN A 388 33.38 3.47 12.20
CA GLN A 388 33.07 3.62 13.61
C GLN A 388 32.45 2.35 14.19
N LEU A 389 31.55 1.71 13.43
CA LEU A 389 30.92 0.46 13.82
C LEU A 389 31.94 -0.66 14.03
N ILE A 390 32.76 -0.94 13.02
CA ILE A 390 33.76 -2.00 13.07
C ILE A 390 34.73 -1.75 14.23
N GLN A 391 35.19 -0.51 14.43
CA GLN A 391 36.09 -0.13 15.52
C GLN A 391 35.46 -0.29 16.90
N THR A 392 34.19 0.07 17.04
CA THR A 392 33.46 -0.07 18.30
C THR A 392 33.39 -1.55 18.68
N GLU A 393 32.98 -2.41 17.76
CA GLU A 393 32.86 -3.85 18.01
C GLU A 393 34.22 -4.54 18.18
N ALA A 394 35.23 -4.10 17.44
CA ALA A 394 36.62 -4.49 17.66
C ALA A 394 37.05 -4.19 19.11
N SER A 395 36.76 -2.98 19.61
CA SER A 395 37.06 -2.59 20.99
C SER A 395 36.37 -3.49 22.02
N HIS A 396 35.17 -4.00 21.71
CA HIS A 396 34.45 -4.94 22.57
C HIS A 396 35.06 -6.35 22.52
N LEU A 397 35.49 -6.82 21.35
CA LEU A 397 36.21 -8.08 21.19
C LEU A 397 37.51 -8.11 22.00
N THR A 398 38.23 -6.99 22.12
CA THR A 398 39.44 -6.95 22.99
C THR A 398 39.16 -7.27 24.46
N LYS A 399 37.89 -7.14 24.89
CA LYS A 399 37.40 -7.41 26.25
C LYS A 399 36.69 -8.76 26.38
N ALA A 400 36.73 -9.62 25.35
CA ALA A 400 36.06 -10.92 25.35
C ALA A 400 36.51 -11.80 26.53
N ASP A 401 35.53 -12.42 27.22
CA ASP A 401 35.79 -13.48 28.21
C ASP A 401 35.87 -14.82 27.48
N VAL A 402 37.10 -15.30 27.28
CA VAL A 402 37.38 -16.58 26.64
C VAL A 402 37.59 -17.65 27.71
N SER A 403 36.65 -18.58 27.82
CA SER A 403 36.67 -19.66 28.81
C SER A 403 36.43 -21.03 28.17
N GLY A 404 37.13 -22.07 28.64
CA GLY A 404 36.97 -23.43 28.08
C GLY A 404 38.18 -24.35 28.28
N ILE A 405 38.00 -25.65 28.00
CA ILE A 405 39.07 -26.66 28.06
C ILE A 405 39.09 -27.43 26.73
N GLY A 406 40.17 -27.27 25.94
CA GLY A 406 40.37 -28.01 24.70
C GLY A 406 39.59 -27.43 23.51
N LYS A 407 38.86 -28.28 22.78
CA LYS A 407 38.14 -27.90 21.55
C LYS A 407 36.79 -27.20 21.79
N TYR A 408 36.34 -27.10 23.04
CA TYR A 408 35.10 -26.43 23.41
C TYR A 408 35.46 -25.18 24.20
N ALA A 409 35.45 -24.04 23.53
CA ALA A 409 35.58 -22.74 24.16
C ALA A 409 34.26 -21.98 24.06
N LYS A 410 34.09 -21.05 24.98
CA LYS A 410 33.09 -19.99 24.92
C LYS A 410 33.82 -18.69 24.71
N ILE A 411 33.29 -17.86 23.83
CA ILE A 411 33.84 -16.53 23.54
C ILE A 411 32.71 -15.57 23.86
N ILE A 412 32.68 -15.10 25.11
CA ILE A 412 31.61 -14.21 25.57
C ILE A 412 32.03 -12.77 25.35
N VAL A 413 31.30 -12.04 24.51
CA VAL A 413 31.48 -10.61 24.30
C VAL A 413 30.18 -9.91 24.65
N LYS A 414 30.24 -8.94 25.57
CA LYS A 414 29.04 -8.26 26.12
C LYS A 414 27.93 -9.18 26.66
N GLY A 415 28.20 -10.49 26.84
CA GLY A 415 27.23 -11.48 27.34
C GLY A 415 26.74 -12.47 26.28
N VAL A 416 27.11 -12.29 25.01
CA VAL A 416 26.76 -13.21 23.90
C VAL A 416 27.93 -14.12 23.58
N ASP A 417 27.63 -15.41 23.36
CA ASP A 417 28.62 -16.43 22.98
C ASP A 417 28.75 -16.51 21.46
N ILE A 418 29.81 -15.92 20.92
CA ILE A 418 30.06 -15.83 19.47
C ILE A 418 30.94 -16.98 18.95
N TYR A 419 31.14 -18.04 19.75
CA TYR A 419 32.10 -19.10 19.41
C TYR A 419 31.81 -19.78 18.05
N GLN A 420 30.53 -20.03 17.73
CA GLN A 420 30.18 -20.73 16.49
C GLN A 420 30.54 -19.91 15.25
N ASP A 421 30.27 -18.61 15.26
CA ASP A 421 30.53 -17.73 14.12
C ASP A 421 32.02 -17.46 13.95
N VAL A 422 32.75 -17.28 15.07
CA VAL A 422 34.22 -17.21 15.05
C VAL A 422 34.82 -18.50 14.49
N TYR A 423 34.28 -19.67 14.87
CA TYR A 423 34.77 -20.94 14.36
C TYR A 423 34.47 -21.12 12.87
N LYS A 424 33.25 -20.76 12.43
CA LYS A 424 32.84 -20.76 11.02
C LYS A 424 33.74 -19.86 10.18
N ALA A 425 33.94 -18.60 10.59
CA ALA A 425 34.84 -17.66 9.92
C ALA A 425 36.26 -18.23 9.79
N SER A 426 36.75 -18.91 10.84
CA SER A 426 38.05 -19.56 10.81
C SER A 426 38.13 -20.75 9.84
N GLU A 427 37.07 -21.54 9.73
CA GLU A 427 36.98 -22.68 8.82
C GLU A 427 36.92 -22.18 7.36
N ASP A 428 36.12 -21.15 7.11
CA ASP A 428 35.96 -20.54 5.79
C ASP A 428 37.28 -19.92 5.31
N LEU A 429 38.00 -19.17 6.15
CA LEU A 429 39.34 -18.66 5.82
C LEU A 429 40.35 -19.78 5.52
N ALA A 430 40.33 -20.86 6.31
CA ALA A 430 41.22 -21.99 6.09
C ALA A 430 40.93 -22.72 4.77
N ASN A 431 39.67 -22.69 4.32
CA ASN A 431 39.20 -23.23 3.05
C ASN A 431 39.33 -22.25 1.88
N HIS A 432 39.88 -21.04 2.10
CA HIS A 432 39.92 -19.94 1.14
C HIS A 432 38.54 -19.45 0.68
N ASP A 433 37.50 -19.68 1.48
CA ASP A 433 36.17 -19.07 1.31
C ASP A 433 36.13 -17.71 2.02
N PHE A 434 36.75 -16.72 1.40
CA PHE A 434 36.90 -15.38 1.99
C PHE A 434 35.57 -14.66 2.17
N ALA A 435 34.60 -14.88 1.28
CA ALA A 435 33.26 -14.29 1.38
C ALA A 435 32.47 -14.90 2.55
N GLY A 436 32.45 -16.24 2.67
CA GLY A 436 31.83 -16.93 3.80
C GLY A 436 32.46 -16.53 5.14
N ALA A 437 33.78 -16.37 5.16
CA ALA A 437 34.49 -15.87 6.33
C ALA A 437 34.08 -14.44 6.71
N GLY A 438 34.00 -13.54 5.71
CA GLY A 438 33.50 -12.19 5.91
C GLY A 438 32.08 -12.19 6.49
N GLN A 439 31.17 -12.96 5.90
CA GLN A 439 29.78 -13.06 6.36
C GLN A 439 29.69 -13.50 7.82
N ALA A 440 30.42 -14.56 8.20
CA ALA A 440 30.45 -15.02 9.58
C ALA A 440 31.03 -13.96 10.54
N ILE A 441 31.97 -13.12 10.09
CA ILE A 441 32.45 -11.97 10.86
C ILE A 441 31.36 -10.91 11.00
N GLY A 442 30.68 -10.53 9.92
CA GLY A 442 29.54 -9.61 9.95
C GLY A 442 28.45 -10.08 10.91
N ASP A 443 28.09 -11.36 10.86
CA ASP A 443 27.08 -12.00 11.71
C ASP A 443 27.42 -11.82 13.20
N PHE A 444 28.67 -12.13 13.62
CA PHE A 444 29.01 -11.95 15.04
C PHE A 444 29.15 -10.49 15.44
N LEU A 445 29.61 -9.59 14.56
CA LEU A 445 29.67 -8.16 14.86
C LEU A 445 28.25 -7.61 15.10
N SER A 446 27.27 -8.05 14.32
CA SER A 446 25.86 -7.76 14.53
C SER A 446 25.36 -8.28 15.89
N GLN A 447 25.73 -9.51 16.26
CA GLN A 447 25.38 -10.08 17.57
C GLN A 447 26.00 -9.32 18.75
N ILE A 448 27.27 -8.92 18.67
CA ILE A 448 27.95 -8.17 19.74
C ILE A 448 27.30 -6.80 19.92
N ARG A 449 26.92 -6.16 18.82
CA ARG A 449 26.21 -4.89 18.81
C ARG A 449 24.89 -5.01 19.57
N GLY A 450 24.08 -6.00 19.23
CA GLY A 450 22.81 -6.28 19.92
C GLY A 450 23.00 -6.66 21.41
N ALA A 451 24.12 -7.30 21.76
CA ALA A 451 24.44 -7.70 23.14
C ALA A 451 24.68 -6.54 24.10
N SER A 452 24.93 -5.33 23.59
CA SER A 452 25.17 -4.13 24.41
C SER A 452 23.92 -3.67 25.14
N CYS A 453 22.75 -3.89 24.54
CA CYS A 453 21.45 -3.57 25.11
C CYS A 453 21.06 -4.60 26.17
N LYS A 454 21.08 -4.18 27.44
CA LYS A 454 20.65 -5.02 28.56
C LYS A 454 19.27 -4.64 29.07
N SER A 455 18.86 -3.39 28.92
CA SER A 455 17.52 -2.96 29.25
C SER A 455 16.51 -3.46 28.21
N GLU A 456 15.29 -3.70 28.68
CA GLU A 456 14.17 -4.13 27.83
C GLU A 456 13.85 -3.04 26.77
N GLY A 457 13.99 -1.77 27.13
CA GLY A 457 13.83 -0.64 26.20
C GLY A 457 14.91 -0.58 25.11
N CYS A 458 16.16 -0.90 25.44
CA CYS A 458 17.24 -0.93 24.46
C CYS A 458 17.05 -2.07 23.45
N GLN A 459 16.64 -3.25 23.89
CA GLN A 459 16.34 -4.39 22.99
C GLN A 459 15.23 -4.05 21.99
N LEU A 460 14.20 -3.36 22.45
CA LEU A 460 13.13 -2.84 21.60
C LEU A 460 13.69 -1.88 20.55
N VAL A 461 14.48 -0.88 20.95
CA VAL A 461 15.04 0.09 19.98
C VAL A 461 15.95 -0.60 18.96
N VAL A 462 16.71 -1.62 19.36
CA VAL A 462 17.50 -2.44 18.40
C VAL A 462 16.59 -3.10 17.37
N GLY A 463 15.51 -3.76 17.79
CA GLY A 463 14.57 -4.39 16.85
C GLY A 463 13.93 -3.39 15.89
N LEU A 464 13.49 -2.24 16.43
CA LEU A 464 12.90 -1.13 15.67
C LEU A 464 13.81 -0.66 14.53
N LEU A 465 15.11 -0.64 14.79
CA LEU A 465 16.09 -0.12 13.84
C LEU A 465 16.58 -1.16 12.85
N GLU A 466 16.61 -2.43 13.26
CA GLU A 466 16.80 -3.55 12.35
C GLU A 466 15.69 -3.60 11.29
N ALA A 467 14.43 -3.44 11.68
CA ALA A 467 13.30 -3.38 10.74
C ALA A 467 13.41 -2.19 9.76
N LEU A 468 13.98 -1.07 10.20
CA LEU A 468 14.22 0.09 9.34
C LEU A 468 15.53 0.02 8.54
N ASN A 469 16.30 -1.06 8.71
CA ASN A 469 17.65 -1.24 8.17
C ASN A 469 18.60 -0.07 8.50
N ILE A 470 18.52 0.46 9.73
CA ILE A 470 19.33 1.57 10.20
C ILE A 470 20.47 1.05 11.06
N VAL A 471 21.69 1.29 10.59
CA VAL A 471 22.90 1.00 11.32
C VAL A 471 23.14 2.07 12.37
N LEU A 472 23.17 1.69 13.64
CA LEU A 472 23.40 2.63 14.73
C LEU A 472 24.83 2.68 15.27
N PRO A 473 25.24 3.83 15.84
CA PRO A 473 26.29 3.89 16.85
C PRO A 473 25.87 3.24 18.18
N ASP A 474 26.81 3.11 19.11
CA ASP A 474 26.60 2.54 20.45
C ASP A 474 25.46 3.25 21.20
N LEU A 475 24.42 2.48 21.57
CA LEU A 475 23.25 2.97 22.31
C LEU A 475 23.52 3.13 23.82
N GLU A 476 24.69 2.71 24.33
CA GLU A 476 25.01 2.74 25.77
C GLU A 476 24.84 4.15 26.38
N THR A 477 25.03 5.22 25.60
CA THR A 477 24.88 6.60 26.08
C THR A 477 23.44 7.08 26.25
N CYS A 478 22.47 6.49 25.54
CA CYS A 478 21.05 6.85 25.64
C CYS A 478 20.16 5.69 26.11
N GLU A 479 20.74 4.55 26.50
CA GLU A 479 20.02 3.36 27.00
C GLU A 479 19.05 3.72 28.15
N SER A 480 19.44 4.65 29.04
CA SER A 480 18.59 5.08 30.15
C SER A 480 17.32 5.81 29.71
N ASP A 481 17.34 6.45 28.55
CA ASP A 481 16.22 7.25 28.06
C ASP A 481 15.13 6.35 27.46
N PHE A 482 15.51 5.15 27.01
CA PHE A 482 14.58 4.14 26.50
C PHE A 482 13.75 3.44 27.59
N ASP A 483 14.11 3.56 28.87
CA ASP A 483 13.27 3.04 29.97
C ASP A 483 11.91 3.77 30.03
N SER A 484 11.88 5.05 29.65
CA SER A 484 10.65 5.84 29.54
C SER A 484 9.79 5.34 28.38
N ALA A 485 10.40 5.13 27.21
CA ALA A 485 9.74 4.53 26.05
C ALA A 485 9.15 3.15 26.38
N PHE A 486 9.96 2.27 26.99
CA PHE A 486 9.53 0.95 27.41
C PHE A 486 8.34 1.00 28.38
N THR A 487 8.33 1.97 29.29
CA THR A 487 7.20 2.18 30.20
C THR A 487 5.92 2.54 29.44
N GLN A 488 5.99 3.39 28.41
CA GLN A 488 4.83 3.71 27.57
C GLN A 488 4.34 2.48 26.81
N PHE A 489 5.23 1.74 26.15
CA PHE A 489 4.86 0.51 25.44
C PHE A 489 4.23 -0.54 26.37
N LYS A 490 4.76 -0.69 27.58
CA LYS A 490 4.17 -1.56 28.61
C LYS A 490 2.75 -1.14 29.00
N ASN A 491 2.49 0.17 29.09
CA ASN A 491 1.14 0.67 29.33
C ASN A 491 0.23 0.38 28.13
N GLY A 492 0.75 0.55 26.91
CA GLY A 492 0.02 0.22 25.68
C GLY A 492 -0.35 -1.26 25.60
N VAL A 493 0.57 -2.17 25.92
CA VAL A 493 0.31 -3.61 25.99
C VAL A 493 -0.71 -3.95 27.07
N ALA A 494 -0.65 -3.29 28.23
CA ALA A 494 -1.68 -3.47 29.27
C ALA A 494 -3.06 -2.98 28.81
N SER A 495 -3.12 -1.91 28.02
CA SER A 495 -4.34 -1.41 27.37
C SER A 495 -4.86 -2.38 26.31
N ALA A 496 -3.98 -2.93 25.46
CA ALA A 496 -4.33 -3.92 24.43
C ALA A 496 -4.94 -5.18 25.06
N LYS A 497 -4.32 -5.68 26.13
CA LYS A 497 -4.83 -6.81 26.92
C LYS A 497 -6.21 -6.55 27.53
N ALA A 498 -6.55 -5.29 27.77
CA ALA A 498 -7.86 -4.84 28.25
C ALA A 498 -8.81 -4.47 27.10
N GLU A 499 -8.46 -4.77 25.85
CA GLU A 499 -9.18 -4.43 24.61
C GLU A 499 -9.38 -2.92 24.42
N GLN A 500 -8.51 -2.10 25.04
CA GLN A 500 -8.56 -0.64 24.96
C GLN A 500 -7.64 -0.12 23.85
N TRP A 501 -7.89 -0.51 22.61
CA TRP A 501 -7.02 -0.24 21.46
C TRP A 501 -6.72 1.24 21.24
N SER A 502 -7.68 2.15 21.44
CA SER A 502 -7.39 3.60 21.36
C SER A 502 -6.35 4.06 22.39
N ALA A 503 -6.34 3.46 23.59
CA ALA A 503 -5.34 3.72 24.60
C ALA A 503 -3.99 3.05 24.25
N THR A 504 -4.02 1.82 23.71
CA THR A 504 -2.83 1.13 23.17
C THR A 504 -2.09 2.02 22.18
N ILE A 505 -2.79 2.56 21.19
CA ILE A 505 -2.17 3.34 20.13
C ILE A 505 -1.62 4.66 20.64
N LYS A 506 -2.34 5.31 21.55
CA LYS A 506 -1.84 6.52 22.21
C LYS A 506 -0.55 6.24 22.97
N ASP A 507 -0.47 5.12 23.69
CA ASP A 507 0.70 4.76 24.48
C ASP A 507 1.87 4.30 23.59
N PHE A 508 1.61 3.59 22.48
CA PHE A 508 2.63 3.23 21.49
C PHE A 508 3.20 4.47 20.79
N SER A 509 2.34 5.42 20.42
CA SER A 509 2.75 6.74 19.92
C SER A 509 3.65 7.47 20.92
N ASN A 510 3.24 7.56 22.19
CA ASN A 510 4.09 8.17 23.22
C ASN A 510 5.40 7.39 23.38
N GLY A 511 5.38 6.06 23.28
CA GLY A 511 6.57 5.21 23.31
C GLY A 511 7.55 5.57 22.20
N LEU A 512 7.10 5.70 20.96
CA LEU A 512 7.94 6.14 19.83
C LEU A 512 8.45 7.57 19.99
N GLN A 513 7.65 8.47 20.58
CA GLN A 513 8.11 9.82 20.90
C GLN A 513 9.22 9.81 21.96
N GLU A 514 9.15 8.94 22.96
CA GLU A 514 10.24 8.76 23.92
C GLU A 514 11.46 8.06 23.29
N VAL A 515 11.27 7.15 22.32
CA VAL A 515 12.38 6.61 21.50
C VAL A 515 13.05 7.73 20.72
N SER A 516 12.27 8.62 20.09
CA SER A 516 12.78 9.81 19.39
C SER A 516 13.63 10.68 20.32
N ASN A 517 13.14 10.98 21.53
CA ASN A 517 13.89 11.75 22.53
C ASN A 517 15.22 11.06 22.88
N GLY A 518 15.19 9.75 23.19
CA GLY A 518 16.41 9.01 23.53
C GLY A 518 17.41 8.94 22.38
N ILE A 519 16.94 8.79 21.14
CA ILE A 519 17.78 8.78 19.95
C ILE A 519 18.39 10.17 19.68
N SER A 520 17.64 11.25 19.95
CA SER A 520 18.17 12.61 19.87
C SER A 520 19.32 12.82 20.87
N ASP A 521 19.22 12.24 22.08
CA ASP A 521 20.30 12.29 23.08
C ASP A 521 21.52 11.46 22.66
N CYS A 522 21.32 10.48 21.77
CA CYS A 522 22.37 9.76 21.05
C CYS A 522 22.92 10.50 19.81
N HIS A 523 22.53 11.75 19.55
CA HIS A 523 22.98 12.59 18.43
C HIS A 523 22.65 12.01 17.04
N ILE A 524 21.46 11.43 16.89
CA ILE A 524 20.97 10.93 15.59
C ILE A 524 19.68 11.69 15.23
N GLU A 525 19.81 13.00 14.98
CA GLU A 525 18.67 13.91 14.89
C GLU A 525 17.69 13.55 13.76
N GLN A 526 18.19 13.09 12.61
CA GLN A 526 17.33 12.69 11.48
C GLN A 526 16.41 11.52 11.83
N LEU A 527 16.92 10.58 12.63
CA LEU A 527 16.16 9.42 13.07
C LEU A 527 15.19 9.79 14.20
N ALA A 528 15.58 10.71 15.08
CA ALA A 528 14.68 11.27 16.07
C ALA A 528 13.50 12.01 15.39
N GLU A 529 13.77 12.85 14.39
CA GLU A 529 12.74 13.53 13.61
C GLU A 529 11.78 12.54 12.93
N LEU A 530 12.33 11.45 12.36
CA LEU A 530 11.53 10.37 11.78
C LEU A 530 10.56 9.77 12.81
N PHE A 531 11.06 9.36 13.98
CA PHE A 531 10.20 8.74 14.98
C PHE A 531 9.19 9.71 15.59
N ASP A 532 9.52 11.00 15.74
CA ASP A 532 8.55 12.00 16.22
C ASP A 532 7.43 12.24 15.20
N GLN A 533 7.77 12.24 13.90
CA GLN A 533 6.81 12.32 12.82
C GLN A 533 5.88 11.09 12.83
N GLU A 534 6.42 9.89 12.84
CA GLU A 534 5.60 8.67 12.82
C GLU A 534 4.83 8.47 14.12
N ALA A 535 5.39 8.84 15.27
CA ALA A 535 4.64 8.90 16.53
C ALA A 535 3.42 9.81 16.42
N SER A 536 3.55 10.96 15.74
CA SER A 536 2.44 11.88 15.52
C SER A 536 1.38 11.30 14.60
N HIS A 537 1.76 10.57 13.55
CA HIS A 537 0.82 9.83 12.70
C HIS A 537 0.06 8.78 13.50
N ILE A 538 0.77 7.95 14.27
CA ILE A 538 0.16 6.92 15.14
C ILE A 538 -0.81 7.55 16.14
N LYS A 539 -0.46 8.71 16.72
CA LYS A 539 -1.33 9.45 17.65
C LYS A 539 -2.65 9.88 17.03
N GLY A 540 -2.62 10.25 15.74
CA GLY A 540 -3.77 10.70 14.97
C GLY A 540 -4.67 9.57 14.46
N SER A 541 -4.34 8.32 14.80
CA SER A 541 -5.07 7.15 14.34
C SER A 541 -6.53 7.10 14.76
N LYS A 542 -7.33 6.43 13.93
CA LYS A 542 -8.71 6.11 14.22
C LYS A 542 -8.80 4.62 14.51
N VAL A 543 -9.16 4.31 15.75
CA VAL A 543 -9.53 2.95 16.15
C VAL A 543 -11.04 2.83 16.01
N SER A 544 -11.49 1.87 15.21
CA SER A 544 -12.90 1.54 15.05
C SER A 544 -13.12 0.06 15.23
N GLU A 545 -14.24 -0.32 15.82
CA GLU A 545 -14.69 -1.71 15.89
C GLU A 545 -15.92 -1.84 14.98
N VAL A 546 -15.80 -2.67 13.94
CA VAL A 546 -16.88 -2.95 12.99
C VAL A 546 -17.15 -4.45 13.04
N GLU A 547 -18.32 -4.82 13.54
CA GLU A 547 -18.75 -6.23 13.65
C GLU A 547 -17.81 -7.14 14.47
N GLY A 548 -17.13 -6.56 15.48
CA GLY A 548 -16.17 -7.28 16.33
C GLY A 548 -14.76 -7.36 15.74
N VAL A 549 -14.55 -6.84 14.53
CA VAL A 549 -13.21 -6.64 13.95
C VAL A 549 -12.71 -5.26 14.36
N ILE A 550 -11.57 -5.24 15.06
CA ILE A 550 -10.87 -4.00 15.39
C ILE A 550 -10.06 -3.58 14.16
N LYS A 551 -10.23 -2.33 13.74
CA LYS A 551 -9.39 -1.68 12.74
C LYS A 551 -8.60 -0.57 13.39
N ILE A 552 -7.31 -0.51 13.08
CA ILE A 552 -6.43 0.56 13.54
C ILE A 552 -5.91 1.29 12.32
N LEU A 553 -6.63 2.37 11.96
CA LEU A 553 -6.31 3.17 10.80
C LEU A 553 -5.30 4.24 11.19
N ILE A 554 -4.03 4.05 10.84
CA ILE A 554 -2.97 5.05 11.01
C ILE A 554 -2.55 5.54 9.64
N GLY A 555 -2.76 6.84 9.39
CA GLY A 555 -2.50 7.37 8.04
C GLY A 555 -3.21 6.54 6.98
N GLY A 556 -4.40 5.99 7.29
CA GLY A 556 -5.22 5.17 6.39
C GLY A 556 -4.90 3.71 6.25
N LEU A 557 -3.68 3.27 6.59
CA LEU A 557 -3.38 1.84 6.63
C LEU A 557 -4.07 1.20 7.82
N ASP A 558 -4.68 0.03 7.60
CA ASP A 558 -5.10 -0.83 8.69
C ASP A 558 -3.89 -1.62 9.19
N LEU A 559 -3.34 -1.17 10.31
CA LEU A 559 -2.13 -1.75 10.91
C LEU A 559 -2.47 -2.56 12.16
N PHE A 560 -3.70 -3.09 12.25
CA PHE A 560 -4.11 -3.90 13.40
C PHE A 560 -3.21 -5.13 13.55
N ASP A 561 -2.97 -5.89 12.48
CA ASP A 561 -2.20 -7.13 12.52
C ASP A 561 -0.74 -6.87 12.95
N ASP A 562 -0.09 -5.85 12.38
CA ASP A 562 1.28 -5.47 12.79
C ASP A 562 1.37 -5.05 14.27
N ILE A 563 0.34 -4.36 14.77
CA ILE A 563 0.28 -3.90 16.16
C ILE A 563 -0.08 -5.05 17.11
N ASP A 564 -0.90 -5.99 16.68
CA ASP A 564 -1.22 -7.21 17.43
C ASP A 564 0.00 -8.14 17.52
N ASP A 565 0.76 -8.29 16.44
CA ASP A 565 2.00 -9.07 16.44
C ASP A 565 3.06 -8.45 17.34
N SER A 566 3.22 -7.13 17.27
CA SER A 566 4.00 -6.36 18.24
C SER A 566 3.56 -6.70 19.68
N TYR A 567 2.25 -6.59 19.98
CA TYR A 567 1.71 -6.94 21.29
C TYR A 567 2.05 -8.38 21.73
N LYS A 568 1.89 -9.37 20.84
CA LYS A 568 2.21 -10.79 21.11
C LYS A 568 3.69 -10.99 21.40
N ALA A 569 4.58 -10.31 20.67
CA ALA A 569 6.02 -10.36 20.90
C ALA A 569 6.38 -9.81 22.28
N PHE A 570 5.78 -8.68 22.68
CA PHE A 570 5.97 -8.09 24.00
C PHE A 570 5.49 -9.01 25.13
N GLU A 571 4.32 -9.65 25.00
CA GLU A 571 3.81 -10.58 26.02
C GLU A 571 4.72 -11.81 26.23
N LYS A 572 5.43 -12.24 25.17
CA LYS A 572 6.41 -13.33 25.23
C LYS A 572 7.74 -12.89 25.86
N GLY A 573 7.91 -11.60 26.13
CA GLY A 573 9.18 -11.01 26.58
C GLY A 573 10.23 -10.94 25.48
N ASN A 574 9.83 -11.05 24.20
CA ASN A 574 10.72 -10.83 23.07
C ASN A 574 10.66 -9.37 22.63
N TYR A 575 11.32 -8.51 23.42
CA TYR A 575 11.25 -7.06 23.20
C TYR A 575 11.93 -6.62 21.90
N LYS A 576 12.90 -7.40 21.42
CA LYS A 576 13.53 -7.17 20.13
C LYS A 576 12.54 -7.40 18.99
N ASP A 577 11.84 -8.53 18.96
CA ASP A 577 10.79 -8.77 17.95
C ASP A 577 9.67 -7.72 18.05
N PHE A 578 9.26 -7.33 19.27
CA PHE A 578 8.32 -6.23 19.46
C PHE A 578 8.78 -4.93 18.80
N GLY A 579 10.07 -4.59 18.99
CA GLY A 579 10.69 -3.47 18.31
C GLY A 579 10.63 -3.62 16.79
N TYR A 580 10.99 -4.79 16.27
CA TYR A 580 11.01 -5.10 14.84
C TYR A 580 9.62 -4.92 14.19
N ASP A 581 8.58 -5.49 14.81
CA ASP A 581 7.20 -5.37 14.34
C ASP A 581 6.73 -3.90 14.35
N LEU A 582 7.06 -3.14 15.40
CA LEU A 582 6.84 -1.69 15.41
C LEU A 582 7.65 -0.94 14.34
N GLY A 583 8.84 -1.43 14.01
CA GLY A 583 9.67 -0.87 12.95
C GLY A 583 9.02 -1.10 11.58
N ASN A 584 8.35 -2.23 11.38
CA ASN A 584 7.53 -2.50 10.19
C ASN A 584 6.33 -1.55 10.12
N VAL A 585 5.65 -1.26 11.24
CA VAL A 585 4.61 -0.21 11.31
C VAL A 585 5.19 1.14 10.87
N VAL A 586 6.31 1.57 11.44
CA VAL A 586 6.99 2.83 11.06
C VAL A 586 7.38 2.81 9.57
N SER A 587 7.90 1.70 9.07
CA SER A 587 8.27 1.54 7.65
C SER A 587 7.05 1.64 6.73
N ALA A 588 5.95 0.99 7.08
CA ALA A 588 4.68 1.07 6.38
C ALA A 588 4.18 2.51 6.35
N LEU A 589 4.21 3.23 7.46
CA LEU A 589 3.83 4.65 7.54
C LEU A 589 4.71 5.56 6.67
N ARG A 590 6.01 5.27 6.58
CA ARG A 590 6.92 5.98 5.67
C ARG A 590 6.55 5.75 4.20
N SER A 591 6.07 4.57 3.86
CA SER A 591 5.71 4.22 2.48
C SER A 591 4.49 5.03 1.98
N ILE A 592 3.61 5.44 2.89
CA ILE A 592 2.47 6.34 2.63
C ILE A 592 2.86 7.82 2.66
N GLY A 593 4.09 8.14 3.07
CA GLY A 593 4.56 9.49 3.35
C GLY A 593 4.60 10.38 2.11
N CYS A 594 3.44 10.87 1.68
CA CYS A 594 3.36 11.83 0.61
C CYS A 594 3.59 13.25 1.15
N THR A 595 4.72 13.83 0.76
CA THR A 595 5.14 15.16 1.23
C THR A 595 4.53 16.33 0.43
N SER A 596 3.82 16.02 -0.66
CA SER A 596 3.21 17.02 -1.54
C SER A 596 2.02 17.72 -0.84
N ARG A 597 1.73 18.96 -1.25
CA ARG A 597 0.59 19.71 -0.70
C ARG A 597 -0.73 19.07 -1.12
N GLY A 598 -0.79 18.50 -2.32
CA GLY A 598 -1.96 17.80 -2.84
C GLY A 598 -2.29 16.53 -2.05
N CYS A 599 -1.28 15.77 -1.65
CA CYS A 599 -1.50 14.58 -0.83
C CYS A 599 -1.95 14.92 0.58
N LYS A 600 -1.25 15.83 1.28
CA LYS A 600 -1.67 16.28 2.62
C LYS A 600 -3.12 16.77 2.62
N PHE A 601 -3.52 17.46 1.55
CA PHE A 601 -4.91 17.84 1.33
C PHE A 601 -5.86 16.64 1.22
N ALA A 602 -5.52 15.65 0.39
CA ALA A 602 -6.33 14.43 0.23
C ALA A 602 -6.41 13.61 1.53
N GLU A 603 -5.32 13.49 2.29
CA GLU A 603 -5.28 12.90 3.65
C GLU A 603 -6.29 13.59 4.57
N GLY A 604 -6.32 14.93 4.54
CA GLY A 604 -7.28 15.73 5.31
C GLY A 604 -8.73 15.39 4.95
N ILE A 605 -9.06 15.31 3.66
CA ILE A 605 -10.41 14.93 3.21
C ILE A 605 -10.77 13.54 3.73
N LEU A 606 -9.93 12.53 3.47
CA LEU A 606 -10.18 11.14 3.87
C LEU A 606 -10.35 11.01 5.39
N SER A 607 -9.52 11.71 6.16
CA SER A 607 -9.65 11.78 7.62
C SER A 607 -11.02 12.33 8.06
N ALA A 608 -11.49 13.41 7.42
CA ALA A 608 -12.78 14.02 7.75
C ALA A 608 -13.98 13.14 7.35
N VAL A 609 -13.91 12.44 6.23
CA VAL A 609 -14.96 11.48 5.82
C VAL A 609 -14.82 10.13 6.52
N GLY A 610 -13.73 9.90 7.25
CA GLY A 610 -13.49 8.70 8.03
C GLY A 610 -13.06 7.49 7.19
N GLU A 611 -12.52 7.75 6.01
CA GLU A 611 -12.03 6.77 5.04
C GLU A 611 -10.55 6.44 5.26
N ALA A 612 -10.16 5.25 4.80
CA ALA A 612 -8.76 4.85 4.74
C ALA A 612 -8.01 5.70 3.70
N ILE A 613 -6.89 6.28 4.11
CA ILE A 613 -5.88 6.85 3.21
C ILE A 613 -5.23 5.73 2.39
N VAL A 614 -5.01 6.01 1.12
CA VAL A 614 -4.38 5.12 0.16
C VAL A 614 -3.02 5.70 -0.27
N ASP A 615 -2.23 4.91 -0.98
CA ASP A 615 -1.05 5.44 -1.66
C ASP A 615 -1.47 6.52 -2.68
N PHE A 616 -1.04 7.76 -2.42
CA PHE A 616 -1.32 8.88 -3.31
C PHE A 616 -0.29 9.05 -4.43
N ALA A 617 0.80 8.29 -4.43
CA ALA A 617 1.83 8.38 -5.46
C ALA A 617 1.26 8.28 -6.89
N PRO A 618 0.30 7.37 -7.20
CA PRO A 618 -0.29 7.27 -8.53
C PRO A 618 -1.00 8.55 -9.00
N CYS A 619 -1.59 9.34 -8.09
CA CYS A 619 -2.34 10.55 -8.42
C CYS A 619 -1.72 11.86 -7.91
N ALA A 620 -0.50 11.82 -7.38
CA ALA A 620 0.16 12.99 -6.78
C ALA A 620 0.22 14.20 -7.74
N SER A 621 0.47 13.96 -9.03
CA SER A 621 0.51 15.03 -10.05
C SER A 621 -0.86 15.69 -10.26
N THR A 622 -1.94 14.91 -10.27
CA THR A 622 -3.32 15.42 -10.41
C THR A 622 -3.76 16.15 -9.13
N LEU A 623 -3.39 15.65 -7.96
CA LEU A 623 -3.63 16.35 -6.70
C LEU A 623 -2.91 17.70 -6.65
N GLU A 624 -1.67 17.79 -7.14
CA GLU A 624 -0.94 19.07 -7.24
C GLU A 624 -1.59 20.05 -8.22
N GLN A 625 -2.21 19.55 -9.29
CA GLN A 625 -3.01 20.37 -10.20
C GLN A 625 -4.22 20.96 -9.46
N ALA A 626 -4.96 20.14 -8.71
CA ALA A 626 -6.10 20.60 -7.91
C ALA A 626 -5.72 21.72 -6.93
N MET A 627 -4.54 21.62 -6.32
CA MET A 627 -4.03 22.64 -5.38
C MET A 627 -3.84 24.01 -6.04
N THR A 628 -3.63 24.07 -7.35
CA THR A 628 -3.55 25.35 -8.08
C THR A 628 -4.92 26.03 -8.17
N ALA A 629 -5.98 25.25 -8.36
CA ALA A 629 -7.35 25.76 -8.35
C ALA A 629 -7.76 26.25 -6.96
N PHE A 630 -7.43 25.50 -5.91
CA PHE A 630 -7.66 25.94 -4.53
C PHE A 630 -6.88 27.20 -4.17
N GLU A 631 -5.61 27.31 -4.57
CA GLU A 631 -4.81 28.53 -4.36
C GLU A 631 -5.48 29.76 -4.99
N GLN A 632 -6.01 29.61 -6.21
CA GLN A 632 -6.75 30.67 -6.89
C GLN A 632 -8.07 31.01 -6.16
N GLY A 633 -8.77 29.99 -5.65
CA GLY A 633 -9.96 30.18 -4.83
C GLY A 633 -9.68 30.95 -3.54
N VAL A 634 -8.60 30.61 -2.84
CA VAL A 634 -8.15 31.31 -1.62
C VAL A 634 -7.80 32.77 -1.92
N LYS A 635 -7.14 33.06 -3.05
CA LYS A 635 -6.91 34.45 -3.51
C LYS A 635 -8.21 35.21 -3.75
N TYR A 636 -9.22 34.55 -4.33
CA TYR A 636 -10.52 35.18 -4.53
C TYR A 636 -11.26 35.45 -3.21
N ILE A 637 -11.11 34.58 -2.19
CA ILE A 637 -11.62 34.85 -0.84
C ILE A 637 -10.96 36.09 -0.24
N GLU A 638 -9.65 36.27 -0.41
CA GLU A 638 -8.93 37.49 0.04
C GLU A 638 -9.40 38.77 -0.64
N GLU A 639 -9.78 38.67 -1.91
CA GLU A 639 -10.29 39.77 -2.71
C GLU A 639 -11.80 39.99 -2.52
N GLU A 640 -12.45 39.25 -1.61
CA GLU A 640 -13.91 39.23 -1.38
C GLU A 640 -14.72 38.88 -2.65
N LYS A 641 -14.11 38.14 -3.59
CA LYS A 641 -14.71 37.66 -4.84
C LYS A 641 -15.28 36.25 -4.68
N TRP A 642 -16.29 36.12 -3.82
CA TRP A 642 -16.83 34.83 -3.38
C TRP A 642 -17.35 33.91 -4.51
N ASP A 643 -18.05 34.44 -5.51
CA ASP A 643 -18.51 33.62 -6.64
C ASP A 643 -17.34 33.05 -7.47
N ALA A 644 -16.26 33.83 -7.61
CA ALA A 644 -15.06 33.37 -8.28
C ALA A 644 -14.31 32.34 -7.43
N ALA A 645 -14.31 32.52 -6.10
CA ALA A 645 -13.76 31.55 -5.17
C ALA A 645 -14.49 30.21 -5.29
N LEU A 646 -15.83 30.18 -5.21
CA LEU A 646 -16.62 28.96 -5.34
C LEU A 646 -16.33 28.22 -6.66
N LYS A 647 -16.24 28.94 -7.78
CA LYS A 647 -15.88 28.37 -9.09
C LYS A 647 -14.48 27.73 -9.08
N SER A 648 -13.51 28.38 -8.46
CA SER A 648 -12.14 27.83 -8.32
C SER A 648 -12.09 26.61 -7.39
N PHE A 649 -12.85 26.62 -6.28
CA PHE A 649 -12.98 25.45 -5.40
C PHE A 649 -13.67 24.28 -6.10
N ASN A 650 -14.71 24.54 -6.91
CA ASN A 650 -15.33 23.51 -7.76
C ASN A 650 -14.31 22.81 -8.66
N VAL A 651 -13.50 23.58 -9.40
CA VAL A 651 -12.45 23.01 -10.27
C VAL A 651 -11.44 22.19 -9.46
N GLY A 652 -11.04 22.66 -8.28
CA GLY A 652 -10.17 21.89 -7.39
C GLY A 652 -10.79 20.57 -6.95
N LEU A 653 -12.07 20.56 -6.60
CA LEU A 653 -12.79 19.35 -6.20
C LEU A 653 -13.00 18.36 -7.37
N GLU A 654 -13.29 18.85 -8.58
CA GLU A 654 -13.35 18.03 -9.80
C GLU A 654 -11.99 17.36 -10.09
N ASP A 655 -10.89 18.11 -9.97
CA ASP A 655 -9.54 17.58 -10.14
C ASP A 655 -9.21 16.52 -9.06
N VAL A 656 -9.66 16.70 -7.81
CA VAL A 656 -9.50 15.72 -6.72
C VAL A 656 -10.36 14.49 -6.97
N ALA A 657 -11.59 14.64 -7.47
CA ALA A 657 -12.43 13.53 -7.87
C ALA A 657 -11.75 12.69 -8.95
N SER A 658 -11.19 13.34 -9.99
CA SER A 658 -10.42 12.65 -11.03
C SER A 658 -9.15 11.98 -10.47
N ALA A 659 -8.49 12.61 -9.50
CA ALA A 659 -7.32 12.04 -8.83
C ALA A 659 -7.70 10.80 -8.01
N SER A 660 -8.84 10.81 -7.31
CA SER A 660 -9.30 9.71 -6.47
C SER A 660 -9.49 8.41 -7.27
N LYS A 661 -9.97 8.50 -8.52
CA LYS A 661 -10.03 7.36 -9.45
C LYS A 661 -8.65 6.75 -9.72
N THR A 662 -7.66 7.62 -9.93
CA THR A 662 -6.28 7.22 -10.25
C THR A 662 -5.59 6.63 -9.01
N CYS A 663 -5.94 7.13 -7.83
CA CYS A 663 -5.49 6.62 -6.54
C CYS A 663 -6.32 5.44 -6.00
N LEU A 664 -7.15 4.80 -6.84
CA LEU A 664 -7.94 3.62 -6.46
C LEU A 664 -8.91 3.87 -5.28
N ILE A 665 -9.48 5.08 -5.18
CA ILE A 665 -10.57 5.43 -4.26
C ILE A 665 -11.85 5.77 -5.05
N PRO A 666 -12.40 4.85 -5.86
CA PRO A 666 -13.48 5.16 -6.79
C PRO A 666 -14.77 5.60 -6.10
N HIS A 667 -15.05 5.19 -4.85
CA HIS A 667 -16.24 5.64 -4.12
C HIS A 667 -16.20 7.12 -3.77
N LEU A 668 -15.00 7.69 -3.60
CA LEU A 668 -14.83 9.11 -3.32
C LEU A 668 -15.02 9.97 -4.60
N GLU A 669 -14.85 9.38 -5.79
CA GLU A 669 -15.04 10.08 -7.07
C GLU A 669 -16.47 10.61 -7.18
N ASP A 670 -17.47 9.78 -6.88
CA ASP A 670 -18.89 10.18 -6.96
C ASP A 670 -19.25 11.23 -5.91
N ASP A 671 -18.82 11.04 -4.66
CA ASP A 671 -19.05 11.98 -3.57
C ASP A 671 -18.41 13.36 -3.87
N LEU A 672 -17.16 13.38 -4.33
CA LEU A 672 -16.45 14.60 -4.69
C LEU A 672 -17.06 15.28 -5.92
N ASN A 673 -17.45 14.51 -6.95
CA ASN A 673 -18.11 15.07 -8.13
C ASN A 673 -19.46 15.68 -7.79
N ASN A 674 -20.25 15.02 -6.95
CA ASN A 674 -21.52 15.56 -6.48
C ASN A 674 -21.31 16.82 -5.64
N PHE A 675 -20.31 16.82 -4.76
CA PHE A 675 -19.97 17.97 -3.96
C PHE A 675 -19.43 19.16 -4.78
N ALA A 676 -18.58 18.89 -5.77
CA ALA A 676 -18.09 19.88 -6.71
C ALA A 676 -19.26 20.56 -7.42
N LYS A 677 -20.20 19.76 -7.96
CA LYS A 677 -21.45 20.30 -8.53
C LYS A 677 -22.14 21.22 -7.54
N LEU A 678 -22.34 20.84 -6.29
CA LEU A 678 -22.97 21.75 -5.30
C LEU A 678 -22.20 23.07 -5.11
N PHE A 679 -20.87 23.05 -5.09
CA PHE A 679 -20.03 24.25 -5.02
C PHE A 679 -20.20 25.18 -6.22
N LYS A 680 -20.31 24.61 -7.43
CA LYS A 680 -20.59 25.38 -8.66
C LYS A 680 -21.88 26.19 -8.56
N LEU A 681 -22.82 25.73 -7.74
CA LEU A 681 -24.18 26.24 -7.61
C LEU A 681 -24.33 27.14 -6.38
N GLY A 682 -23.26 27.27 -5.56
CA GLY A 682 -23.26 28.13 -4.41
C GLY A 682 -23.51 29.58 -4.80
N LYS A 683 -24.37 30.27 -4.04
CA LYS A 683 -24.71 31.67 -4.26
C LYS A 683 -24.33 32.48 -3.02
N THR A 684 -23.97 33.74 -3.24
CA THR A 684 -23.67 34.69 -2.16
C THR A 684 -24.91 35.54 -1.88
N GLU A 685 -25.31 35.62 -0.61
CA GLU A 685 -26.46 36.42 -0.18
C GLU A 685 -26.05 37.44 0.90
N GLY A 686 -26.56 38.67 0.79
CA GLY A 686 -26.44 39.68 1.85
C GLY A 686 -25.70 40.96 1.46
N VAL A 687 -25.73 41.93 2.37
CA VAL A 687 -25.01 43.22 2.27
C VAL A 687 -23.84 43.18 3.25
N THR A 688 -22.79 43.93 2.97
CA THR A 688 -21.52 43.96 3.73
C THR A 688 -21.74 43.95 5.25
N GLY A 689 -21.47 42.81 5.91
CA GLY A 689 -21.66 42.59 7.35
C GLY A 689 -22.40 41.30 7.74
N ASP A 690 -23.32 40.82 6.88
CA ASP A 690 -24.12 39.59 7.08
C ASP A 690 -24.03 38.67 5.85
N LEU A 691 -22.84 38.56 5.24
CA LEU A 691 -22.66 37.76 4.03
C LEU A 691 -22.85 36.27 4.36
N LYS A 692 -23.77 35.62 3.64
CA LYS A 692 -23.98 34.18 3.67
C LYS A 692 -23.45 33.57 2.39
N LEU A 693 -22.74 32.46 2.52
CA LEU A 693 -22.28 31.65 1.40
C LEU A 693 -23.06 30.35 1.44
N LEU A 694 -24.11 30.25 0.64
CA LEU A 694 -25.03 29.12 0.67
C LEU A 694 -24.62 28.09 -0.38
N VAL A 695 -24.28 26.88 0.05
CA VAL A 695 -24.05 25.70 -0.81
C VAL A 695 -25.04 24.62 -0.40
N ALA A 696 -25.88 24.18 -1.34
CA ALA A 696 -27.08 23.39 -1.02
C ALA A 696 -27.91 24.00 0.13
N GLY A 697 -27.84 25.34 0.25
CA GLY A 697 -28.51 26.05 1.31
C GLY A 697 -27.85 26.08 2.69
N ILE A 698 -26.74 25.39 2.87
CA ILE A 698 -25.98 25.44 4.10
C ILE A 698 -25.03 26.63 4.03
N ASN A 699 -25.04 27.46 5.08
CA ASN A 699 -24.12 28.59 5.16
C ASN A 699 -22.72 28.10 5.55
N ILE A 700 -21.83 27.99 4.57
CA ILE A 700 -20.45 27.49 4.74
C ILE A 700 -19.43 28.62 4.86
N PHE A 701 -19.87 29.86 5.09
CA PHE A 701 -18.99 31.04 5.04
C PHE A 701 -17.82 30.97 6.03
N GLU A 702 -18.10 30.68 7.31
CA GLU A 702 -17.07 30.62 8.36
C GLU A 702 -16.11 29.44 8.13
N ASP A 703 -16.65 28.28 7.71
CA ASP A 703 -15.85 27.09 7.43
C ASP A 703 -14.93 27.31 6.22
N LEU A 704 -15.43 27.95 5.17
CA LEU A 704 -14.61 28.26 3.98
C LEU A 704 -13.53 29.31 4.29
N GLN A 705 -13.80 30.26 5.19
CA GLN A 705 -12.76 31.18 5.71
C GLN A 705 -11.71 30.44 6.53
N SER A 706 -12.12 29.48 7.37
CA SER A 706 -11.21 28.62 8.14
C SER A 706 -10.33 27.78 7.21
N ALA A 707 -10.92 27.16 6.19
CA ALA A 707 -10.20 26.41 5.16
C ALA A 707 -9.15 27.29 4.46
N ALA A 708 -9.54 28.50 4.04
CA ALA A 708 -8.63 29.45 3.41
C ALA A 708 -7.48 29.90 4.34
N ALA A 709 -7.72 30.01 5.64
CA ALA A 709 -6.67 30.30 6.62
C ALA A 709 -5.66 29.15 6.75
N ASN A 710 -6.15 27.90 6.83
CA ASN A 710 -5.30 26.71 6.87
C ASN A 710 -4.41 26.60 5.63
N PHE A 711 -4.98 26.83 4.45
CA PHE A 711 -4.23 26.84 3.18
C PHE A 711 -3.06 27.84 3.21
N LYS A 712 -3.28 29.07 3.69
CA LYS A 712 -2.24 30.12 3.75
C LYS A 712 -1.13 29.81 4.75
N ASN A 713 -1.48 29.12 5.83
CA ASN A 713 -0.51 28.70 6.83
C ASN A 713 0.34 27.50 6.35
N GLY A 714 0.06 26.95 5.17
CA GLY A 714 0.71 25.74 4.65
C GLY A 714 0.22 24.45 5.32
N ASP A 715 -0.86 24.53 6.10
CA ASP A 715 -1.49 23.38 6.75
C ASP A 715 -2.52 22.76 5.81
N TYR A 716 -2.02 22.08 4.78
CA TYR A 716 -2.84 21.49 3.74
C TYR A 716 -3.70 20.33 4.26
N ALA A 717 -3.26 19.63 5.31
CA ALA A 717 -4.05 18.60 5.98
C ALA A 717 -5.26 19.19 6.70
N ALA A 718 -5.08 20.24 7.51
CA ALA A 718 -6.21 20.93 8.13
C ALA A 718 -7.13 21.60 7.09
N PHE A 719 -6.57 22.07 5.96
CA PHE A 719 -7.36 22.57 4.83
C PHE A 719 -8.26 21.47 4.25
N GLY A 720 -7.70 20.30 3.93
CA GLY A 720 -8.44 19.14 3.46
C GLY A 720 -9.49 18.66 4.44
N GLN A 721 -9.15 18.60 5.72
CA GLN A 721 -10.07 18.19 6.79
C GLN A 721 -11.25 19.15 6.94
N THR A 722 -11.01 20.45 6.78
CA THR A 722 -12.09 21.45 6.83
C THR A 722 -13.03 21.27 5.64
N LEU A 723 -12.50 21.09 4.42
CA LEU A 723 -13.36 20.82 3.25
C LEU A 723 -14.12 19.50 3.37
N GLY A 724 -13.47 18.42 3.81
CA GLY A 724 -14.14 17.15 4.06
C GLY A 724 -15.22 17.25 5.16
N SER A 725 -15.05 18.12 6.15
CA SER A 725 -16.09 18.38 7.16
C SER A 725 -17.29 19.12 6.55
N ILE A 726 -17.04 20.11 5.68
CA ILE A 726 -18.11 20.78 4.92
C ILE A 726 -18.86 19.76 4.04
N MET A 727 -18.13 18.84 3.39
CA MET A 727 -18.71 17.72 2.63
C MET A 727 -19.62 16.86 3.48
N SER A 728 -19.14 16.44 4.65
CA SER A 728 -19.90 15.60 5.57
C SER A 728 -21.18 16.29 6.07
N VAL A 729 -21.12 17.59 6.39
CA VAL A 729 -22.30 18.37 6.82
C VAL A 729 -23.32 18.47 5.69
N ILE A 730 -22.87 18.81 4.47
CA ILE A 730 -23.76 18.89 3.30
C ILE A 730 -24.37 17.53 3.00
N LYS A 731 -23.56 16.47 2.97
CA LYS A 731 -24.03 15.10 2.72
C LYS A 731 -25.03 14.64 3.78
N SER A 732 -24.75 14.88 5.07
CA SER A 732 -25.66 14.52 6.16
C SER A 732 -26.99 15.25 6.08
N ASP A 733 -27.03 16.52 5.67
CA ASP A 733 -28.27 17.29 5.55
C ASP A 733 -29.07 16.88 4.29
N LEU A 734 -28.37 16.47 3.23
CA LEU A 734 -29.00 15.89 2.04
C LEU A 734 -29.56 14.49 2.35
N ASP A 735 -28.74 13.58 2.87
CA ASP A 735 -29.14 12.18 3.15
C ASP A 735 -30.28 12.07 4.17
N THR A 736 -30.36 12.99 5.14
CA THR A 736 -31.46 12.97 6.14
C THR A 736 -32.78 13.47 5.59
N ASN A 737 -32.79 14.19 4.46
CA ASN A 737 -34.00 14.82 3.92
C ASN A 737 -34.41 14.29 2.54
N CYS A 738 -33.45 13.83 1.75
CA CYS A 738 -33.60 13.48 0.34
C CYS A 738 -32.63 12.33 -0.01
N ASP A 739 -33.14 11.15 -0.37
CA ASP A 739 -32.35 9.98 -0.82
C ASP A 739 -31.67 10.21 -2.20
N ASN A 740 -31.04 11.38 -2.43
CA ASN A 740 -30.56 11.89 -3.72
C ASN A 740 -31.62 11.94 -4.84
N ASP A 741 -32.90 11.80 -4.50
CA ASP A 741 -34.01 11.91 -5.42
C ASP A 741 -34.10 13.36 -5.97
N GLU A 742 -33.98 13.52 -7.29
CA GLU A 742 -33.97 14.83 -7.99
C GLU A 742 -35.12 15.74 -7.52
N TRP A 743 -36.33 15.21 -7.47
CA TRP A 743 -37.51 15.97 -7.04
C TRP A 743 -37.41 16.50 -5.60
N CYS A 744 -36.71 15.78 -4.72
CA CYS A 744 -36.53 16.18 -3.33
C CYS A 744 -35.54 17.35 -3.24
N LEU A 745 -34.44 17.30 -4.02
CA LEU A 745 -33.51 18.41 -4.16
C LEU A 745 -34.20 19.67 -4.72
N LEU A 746 -35.06 19.50 -5.72
CA LEU A 746 -35.85 20.60 -6.31
C LEU A 746 -36.74 21.25 -5.25
N LEU A 747 -37.47 20.44 -4.48
CA LEU A 747 -38.35 20.91 -3.43
C LEU A 747 -37.56 21.58 -2.29
N GLN A 748 -36.42 21.02 -1.89
CA GLN A 748 -35.57 21.58 -0.85
C GLN A 748 -35.05 22.96 -1.27
N GLY A 749 -34.58 23.08 -2.51
CA GLY A 749 -34.18 24.36 -3.09
C GLY A 749 -35.31 25.39 -3.09
N ALA A 750 -36.53 24.99 -3.47
CA ALA A 750 -37.68 25.90 -3.50
C ALA A 750 -38.12 26.38 -2.11
N VAL A 751 -38.22 25.45 -1.15
CA VAL A 751 -38.55 25.79 0.24
C VAL A 751 -37.50 26.74 0.80
N GLN A 752 -36.24 26.43 0.57
CA GLN A 752 -35.14 27.24 1.04
C GLN A 752 -35.09 28.63 0.42
N GLY A 753 -35.26 28.72 -0.90
CA GLY A 753 -35.33 29.99 -1.60
C GLY A 753 -36.45 30.86 -1.05
N LEU A 754 -37.55 30.28 -0.58
CA LEU A 754 -38.66 30.99 0.08
C LEU A 754 -38.50 31.16 1.59
N ASN A 755 -37.44 30.63 2.18
CA ASN A 755 -37.20 30.63 3.63
C ASN A 755 -38.38 29.98 4.41
N LEU A 756 -38.91 28.88 3.87
CA LEU A 756 -39.94 28.05 4.50
C LEU A 756 -39.28 26.94 5.33
N ILE A 757 -40.02 26.33 6.26
CA ILE A 757 -39.57 25.16 7.03
C ILE A 757 -40.12 23.91 6.33
N LEU A 758 -39.25 22.99 5.93
CA LEU A 758 -39.66 21.72 5.34
C LEU A 758 -40.34 20.81 6.37
N PRO A 759 -41.56 20.31 6.12
CA PRO A 759 -42.05 19.09 6.75
C PRO A 759 -41.27 17.87 6.21
N ASN A 760 -41.38 16.72 6.88
CA ASN A 760 -40.69 15.49 6.48
C ASN A 760 -41.07 15.10 5.03
N VAL A 761 -40.10 15.21 4.14
CA VAL A 761 -40.26 15.18 2.68
C VAL A 761 -40.57 13.80 2.13
N HIS A 762 -40.30 12.73 2.90
CA HIS A 762 -40.52 11.35 2.46
C HIS A 762 -41.99 11.00 2.17
N GLN A 763 -42.95 11.84 2.57
CA GLN A 763 -44.37 11.62 2.29
C GLN A 763 -44.80 12.09 0.88
N CYS A 764 -43.95 12.80 0.14
CA CYS A 764 -44.34 13.52 -1.08
C CYS A 764 -43.92 12.85 -2.41
N LYS A 765 -43.66 11.54 -2.42
CA LYS A 765 -42.97 10.86 -3.53
C LYS A 765 -43.73 10.80 -4.87
N HIS A 766 -44.95 11.35 -4.99
CA HIS A 766 -45.71 11.33 -6.24
C HIS A 766 -45.43 12.57 -7.11
N ASP A 767 -45.22 12.34 -8.40
CA ASP A 767 -45.21 13.33 -9.49
C ASP A 767 -43.96 14.22 -9.68
N GLY A 768 -42.95 14.13 -8.83
CA GLY A 768 -41.74 14.96 -8.94
C GLY A 768 -40.88 14.75 -10.20
N GLN A 769 -40.94 13.56 -10.81
CA GLN A 769 -40.22 13.28 -12.06
C GLN A 769 -40.87 13.93 -13.29
N THR A 770 -42.17 14.17 -13.24
CA THR A 770 -42.90 14.86 -14.31
C THR A 770 -42.49 16.34 -14.35
N VAL A 771 -42.38 16.98 -13.17
CA VAL A 771 -41.87 18.35 -13.02
C VAL A 771 -40.52 18.53 -13.69
N TRP A 772 -39.60 17.58 -13.47
CA TRP A 772 -38.26 17.63 -14.07
C TRP A 772 -38.30 17.46 -15.59
N ASN A 773 -39.12 16.53 -16.11
CA ASN A 773 -39.25 16.31 -17.55
C ASN A 773 -39.79 17.56 -18.26
N ASP A 774 -40.81 18.22 -17.71
CA ASP A 774 -41.38 19.45 -18.27
C ASP A 774 -40.37 20.61 -18.27
N LEU A 775 -39.50 20.68 -17.25
CA LEU A 775 -38.40 21.64 -17.20
C LEU A 775 -37.33 21.35 -18.25
N VAL A 776 -37.02 20.09 -18.51
CA VAL A 776 -36.11 19.68 -19.59
C VAL A 776 -36.70 20.03 -20.96
N GLU A 777 -37.99 19.82 -21.17
CA GLU A 777 -38.69 20.26 -22.39
C GLU A 777 -38.62 21.78 -22.57
N ALA A 778 -38.76 22.54 -21.49
CA ALA A 778 -38.60 23.99 -21.52
C ALA A 778 -37.18 24.43 -21.92
N TYR A 779 -36.14 23.73 -21.45
CA TYR A 779 -34.76 23.96 -21.87
C TYR A 779 -34.57 23.69 -23.37
N ASP A 780 -35.12 22.58 -23.90
CA ASP A 780 -35.02 22.25 -25.32
C ASP A 780 -35.73 23.27 -26.22
N ALA A 781 -36.87 23.79 -25.77
CA ALA A 781 -37.58 24.88 -26.43
C ALA A 781 -36.76 26.18 -26.41
N HIS A 782 -36.14 26.52 -25.26
CA HIS A 782 -35.26 27.68 -25.12
C HIS A 782 -34.06 27.60 -26.09
N LYS A 783 -33.38 26.45 -26.14
CA LYS A 783 -32.24 26.18 -27.04
C LYS A 783 -32.62 26.33 -28.53
N SER A 784 -33.87 26.00 -28.86
CA SER A 784 -34.45 26.17 -30.19
C SER A 784 -34.87 27.61 -30.50
N ASN A 785 -34.63 28.56 -29.59
CA ASN A 785 -35.11 29.94 -29.61
C ASN A 785 -36.63 30.07 -29.62
N ASP A 786 -37.36 29.06 -29.13
CA ASP A 786 -38.81 29.09 -28.95
C ASP A 786 -39.16 29.46 -27.50
N TYR A 787 -38.85 30.71 -27.13
CA TYR A 787 -39.07 31.23 -25.78
C TYR A 787 -40.54 31.21 -25.35
N LYS A 788 -41.47 31.18 -26.32
CA LYS A 788 -42.89 31.10 -26.01
C LYS A 788 -43.26 29.69 -25.54
N ASP A 789 -42.76 28.67 -26.24
CA ASP A 789 -42.95 27.29 -25.83
C ASP A 789 -42.16 27.01 -24.54
N ALA A 790 -40.94 27.54 -24.38
CA ALA A 790 -40.18 27.43 -23.13
C ALA A 790 -40.94 27.98 -21.91
N VAL A 791 -41.52 29.19 -21.99
CA VAL A 791 -42.32 29.76 -20.90
C VAL A 791 -43.58 28.94 -20.63
N LYS A 792 -44.19 28.38 -21.68
CA LYS A 792 -45.35 27.51 -21.55
C LYS A 792 -45.00 26.20 -20.85
N ASP A 793 -43.84 25.62 -21.15
CA ASP A 793 -43.42 24.36 -20.55
C ASP A 793 -42.94 24.56 -19.11
N ILE A 794 -42.30 25.70 -18.79
CA ILE A 794 -42.08 26.13 -17.39
C ILE A 794 -43.42 26.27 -16.65
N ALA A 795 -44.45 26.86 -17.27
CA ALA A 795 -45.76 26.99 -16.65
C ALA A 795 -46.41 25.62 -16.36
N ASN A 796 -46.25 24.64 -17.25
CA ASN A 796 -46.73 23.27 -17.02
C ASN A 796 -45.95 22.61 -15.87
N ALA A 797 -44.61 22.70 -15.88
CA ALA A 797 -43.77 22.21 -14.81
C ALA A 797 -44.15 22.82 -13.45
N MET A 798 -44.51 24.11 -13.41
CA MET A 798 -44.97 24.75 -12.17
C MET A 798 -46.35 24.25 -11.73
N ASP A 799 -47.27 23.92 -12.64
CA ASP A 799 -48.57 23.35 -12.27
C ASP A 799 -48.43 21.94 -11.67
N GLU A 800 -47.47 21.17 -12.18
CA GLU A 800 -47.09 19.88 -11.61
C GLU A 800 -46.34 20.03 -10.29
N PHE A 801 -45.43 21.02 -10.19
CA PHE A 801 -44.70 21.31 -8.96
C PHE A 801 -45.63 21.74 -7.83
N LYS A 802 -46.72 22.46 -8.16
CA LYS A 802 -47.81 22.74 -7.22
C LYS A 802 -48.41 21.46 -6.65
N ALA A 803 -48.68 20.45 -7.50
CA ALA A 803 -49.25 19.18 -7.03
C ALA A 803 -48.28 18.49 -6.06
N LEU A 804 -46.99 18.43 -6.41
CA LEU A 804 -45.93 17.89 -5.55
C LEU A 804 -45.87 18.60 -4.18
N VAL A 805 -45.91 19.93 -4.19
CA VAL A 805 -45.89 20.76 -2.98
C VAL A 805 -47.16 20.58 -2.13
N SER A 806 -48.33 20.45 -2.76
CA SER A 806 -49.60 20.21 -2.05
C SER A 806 -49.61 18.83 -1.39
N ASP A 807 -49.04 17.81 -2.05
CA ASP A 807 -48.82 16.48 -1.47
C ASP A 807 -47.89 16.52 -0.23
N CYS A 808 -46.96 17.49 -0.19
CA CYS A 808 -46.15 17.79 0.99
C CYS A 808 -46.86 18.59 2.09
N GLN A 809 -48.16 18.86 1.96
CA GLN A 809 -48.92 19.71 2.89
C GLN A 809 -48.38 21.14 2.98
N LEU A 810 -47.67 21.61 1.95
CA LEU A 810 -47.18 22.98 1.83
C LEU A 810 -48.20 23.85 1.07
N GLU A 811 -49.46 23.85 1.53
CA GLU A 811 -50.59 24.45 0.81
C GLU A 811 -50.40 25.94 0.50
N GLU A 812 -49.73 26.67 1.40
CA GLU A 812 -49.41 28.08 1.15
C GLU A 812 -48.48 28.21 -0.06
N LEU A 813 -47.45 27.38 -0.17
CA LEU A 813 -46.55 27.37 -1.33
C LEU A 813 -47.29 26.92 -2.60
N ALA A 814 -48.16 25.91 -2.52
CA ALA A 814 -48.95 25.46 -3.66
C ALA A 814 -49.84 26.61 -4.20
N ASP A 815 -50.49 27.38 -3.33
CA ASP A 815 -51.28 28.54 -3.74
C ASP A 815 -50.43 29.64 -4.40
N LEU A 816 -49.19 29.83 -3.96
CA LEU A 816 -48.25 30.77 -4.58
C LEU A 816 -47.82 30.30 -5.96
N ILE A 817 -47.49 29.00 -6.11
CA ILE A 817 -47.10 28.42 -7.40
C ILE A 817 -48.29 28.47 -8.38
N LEU A 818 -49.53 28.22 -7.94
CA LEU A 818 -50.70 28.31 -8.79
C LEU A 818 -50.91 29.71 -9.38
N LYS A 819 -50.60 30.76 -8.61
CA LYS A 819 -50.62 32.14 -9.14
C LYS A 819 -49.53 32.34 -10.18
N LEU A 820 -48.32 31.88 -9.90
CA LEU A 820 -47.19 31.91 -10.84
C LEU A 820 -47.54 31.20 -12.17
N VAL A 821 -48.19 30.04 -12.13
CA VAL A 821 -48.65 29.30 -13.33
C VAL A 821 -49.61 30.16 -14.17
N GLY A 822 -50.60 30.79 -13.53
CA GLY A 822 -51.57 31.64 -14.23
C GLY A 822 -50.90 32.85 -14.89
N ASP A 823 -49.92 33.43 -14.21
CA ASP A 823 -49.15 34.58 -14.67
C ASP A 823 -48.19 34.23 -15.81
N LEU A 824 -47.48 33.09 -15.72
CA LEU A 824 -46.61 32.57 -16.79
C LEU A 824 -47.42 32.23 -18.04
N THR A 825 -48.60 31.60 -17.88
CA THR A 825 -49.48 31.28 -19.01
C THR A 825 -49.97 32.55 -19.74
N GLY A 826 -50.08 33.66 -19.02
CA GLY A 826 -50.45 34.98 -19.55
C GLY A 826 -49.27 35.85 -20.01
N ALA A 827 -48.03 35.40 -19.83
CA ALA A 827 -46.83 36.19 -20.08
C ALA A 827 -46.73 36.62 -21.55
N SER A 828 -46.39 37.90 -21.78
CA SER A 828 -46.11 38.37 -23.12
C SER A 828 -44.63 38.22 -23.42
N VAL A 829 -44.29 37.31 -24.33
CA VAL A 829 -42.93 37.19 -24.89
C VAL A 829 -42.80 38.15 -26.06
N SER A 830 -41.86 39.08 -25.97
CA SER A 830 -41.60 40.07 -27.02
C SER A 830 -40.11 40.26 -27.27
N TRP A 831 -39.78 40.75 -28.45
CA TRP A 831 -38.39 41.01 -28.85
C TRP A 831 -38.16 42.52 -28.90
N TRP A 832 -37.21 43.02 -28.11
CA TRP A 832 -36.80 44.42 -28.14
C TRP A 832 -35.28 44.52 -28.26
N GLU A 833 -34.80 45.19 -29.30
CA GLU A 833 -33.36 45.42 -29.53
C GLU A 833 -32.47 44.15 -29.53
N LYS A 834 -33.02 43.01 -29.98
CA LYS A 834 -32.40 41.67 -29.98
C LYS A 834 -32.31 40.99 -28.61
N LEU A 835 -32.94 41.54 -27.57
CA LEU A 835 -33.12 40.89 -26.28
C LEU A 835 -34.56 40.36 -26.19
N VAL A 836 -34.71 39.15 -25.65
CA VAL A 836 -36.01 38.57 -25.30
C VAL A 836 -36.49 39.25 -24.02
N LYS A 837 -37.75 39.69 -24.02
CA LYS A 837 -38.43 40.17 -22.82
C LYS A 837 -39.58 39.25 -22.49
N ILE A 838 -39.60 38.74 -21.26
CA ILE A 838 -40.68 37.94 -20.72
C ILE A 838 -41.33 38.82 -19.66
N VAL A 839 -42.45 39.45 -20.02
CA VAL A 839 -43.08 40.45 -19.15
C VAL A 839 -44.35 39.87 -18.52
N ILE A 840 -44.38 39.89 -17.19
CA ILE A 840 -45.53 39.55 -16.36
C ILE A 840 -45.88 40.77 -15.51
N HIS A 841 -47.11 41.25 -15.60
CA HIS A 841 -47.59 42.45 -14.87
C HIS A 841 -46.71 43.70 -15.00
N GLY A 842 -45.91 43.81 -16.07
CA GLY A 842 -44.98 44.91 -16.30
C GLY A 842 -43.57 44.71 -15.72
N ILE A 843 -43.30 43.57 -15.09
CA ILE A 843 -41.99 43.15 -14.60
C ILE A 843 -41.34 42.24 -15.66
N ASP A 844 -40.09 42.52 -16.00
CA ASP A 844 -39.29 41.72 -16.92
C ASP A 844 -38.59 40.62 -16.14
N ILE A 845 -38.95 39.36 -16.39
CA ILE A 845 -38.42 38.18 -15.69
C ILE A 845 -37.52 37.33 -16.60
N ALA A 846 -37.04 37.90 -17.71
CA ALA A 846 -36.26 37.16 -18.69
C ALA A 846 -34.98 36.55 -18.09
N ASP A 847 -34.30 37.31 -17.22
CA ASP A 847 -33.06 36.86 -16.58
C ASP A 847 -33.32 35.69 -15.61
N ASP A 848 -34.38 35.75 -14.78
CA ASP A 848 -34.73 34.65 -13.86
C ASP A 848 -35.16 33.37 -14.57
N VAL A 849 -35.81 33.50 -15.73
CA VAL A 849 -36.15 32.36 -16.60
C VAL A 849 -34.90 31.78 -17.25
N ILE A 850 -33.94 32.61 -17.63
CA ILE A 850 -32.64 32.15 -18.17
C ILE A 850 -31.87 31.40 -17.09
N ASP A 851 -31.75 31.95 -15.88
CA ASP A 851 -31.08 31.31 -14.74
C ASP A 851 -31.67 29.91 -14.47
N LEU A 852 -33.01 29.81 -14.40
CA LEU A 852 -33.71 28.54 -14.21
C LEU A 852 -33.40 27.53 -15.32
N VAL A 853 -33.34 27.97 -16.58
CA VAL A 853 -33.03 27.11 -17.73
C VAL A 853 -31.56 26.68 -17.75
N GLU A 854 -30.64 27.55 -17.35
CA GLU A 854 -29.22 27.21 -17.18
C GLU A 854 -29.01 26.20 -16.03
N ASP A 855 -29.80 26.31 -14.95
CA ASP A 855 -29.81 25.33 -13.86
C ASP A 855 -30.37 23.98 -14.33
N VAL A 856 -31.39 23.94 -15.19
CA VAL A 856 -31.83 22.70 -15.86
C VAL A 856 -30.74 22.11 -16.76
N GLU A 857 -30.09 22.94 -17.60
CA GLU A 857 -29.00 22.51 -18.50
C GLU A 857 -27.85 21.85 -17.73
N SER A 858 -27.51 22.40 -16.58
CA SER A 858 -26.44 21.91 -15.73
C SER A 858 -26.86 20.77 -14.80
N SER A 859 -28.12 20.31 -14.89
CA SER A 859 -28.72 19.33 -13.98
C SER A 859 -28.63 19.75 -12.50
N ASN A 860 -28.68 21.06 -12.26
CA ASN A 860 -28.72 21.67 -10.94
C ASN A 860 -30.15 21.65 -10.38
N VAL A 861 -30.58 20.47 -9.95
CA VAL A 861 -31.96 20.30 -9.52
C VAL A 861 -32.32 21.16 -8.30
N PHE A 862 -31.37 21.33 -7.36
CA PHE A 862 -31.56 22.20 -6.20
C PHE A 862 -31.68 23.69 -6.59
N GLY A 863 -30.83 24.18 -7.48
CA GLY A 863 -30.87 25.57 -7.94
C GLY A 863 -32.09 25.89 -8.79
N VAL A 864 -32.57 24.93 -9.59
CA VAL A 864 -33.91 25.02 -10.20
C VAL A 864 -34.96 25.32 -9.13
N GLY A 865 -34.94 24.63 -8.00
CA GLY A 865 -35.79 24.93 -6.86
C GLY A 865 -35.64 26.39 -6.37
N ILE A 866 -34.41 26.87 -6.19
CA ILE A 866 -34.11 28.24 -5.76
C ILE A 866 -34.63 29.28 -6.77
N ASP A 867 -34.48 29.04 -8.06
CA ASP A 867 -34.89 29.99 -9.10
C ASP A 867 -36.41 29.96 -9.31
N VAL A 868 -37.06 28.81 -9.11
CA VAL A 868 -38.53 28.73 -8.92
C VAL A 868 -38.97 29.60 -7.76
N ALA A 869 -38.29 29.51 -6.61
CA ALA A 869 -38.60 30.34 -5.45
C ALA A 869 -38.41 31.85 -5.72
N LYS A 870 -37.39 32.25 -6.49
CA LYS A 870 -37.22 33.64 -6.93
C LYS A 870 -38.37 34.10 -7.81
N LEU A 871 -38.75 33.31 -8.82
CA LEU A 871 -39.90 33.61 -9.68
C LEU A 871 -41.18 33.77 -8.87
N VAL A 872 -41.40 32.89 -7.88
CA VAL A 872 -42.52 33.02 -6.93
C VAL A 872 -42.44 34.35 -6.16
N LYS A 873 -41.27 34.73 -5.61
CA LYS A 873 -41.11 36.01 -4.88
C LYS A 873 -41.37 37.23 -5.75
N ILE A 874 -40.84 37.25 -6.98
CA ILE A 874 -40.96 38.40 -7.89
C ILE A 874 -42.42 38.71 -8.21
N LEU A 875 -43.26 37.68 -8.36
CA LEU A 875 -44.68 37.85 -8.68
C LEU A 875 -45.57 38.12 -7.46
N LEU A 876 -45.03 38.02 -6.25
CA LEU A 876 -45.74 38.32 -5.01
C LEU A 876 -45.48 39.73 -4.46
N LEU A 877 -44.48 40.42 -5.01
CA LEU A 877 -44.16 41.82 -4.73
C LEU A 877 -44.85 42.74 -5.74
#